data_AF-U7QFW5-F1
#
_entry.id   AF-U7QFW5-F1
#
_cell.length_a   1.000
_cell.length_b   1.000
_cell.length_c   1.000
_cell.angle_alpha   90.00
_cell.angle_beta   90.00
_cell.angle_gamma   90.00
#
_symmetry.space_group_name_H-M   'P 1'
#
loop_
_entity.id
_entity.type
_entity.pdbx_description
1 polymer ?
#
loop_
_entity_poly.entity_id
_entity_poly.type
_entity_poly.pdbx_seq_one_letter_code
_entity_poly.pdbx_strand_id
1 'polypeptide(L)'
;MQILGMLHRLYFELGEYREAFDTKKEHRTKSSAFGYTAFIGAGRLQPREQAVDPMLGTVSTEATVTDEIKASGREEAINRLLQRVGSTQHKLTVIYGQSGVGKSSIMRAGLVPALQDFSIEARQVVPILLRTYNSFAKELEKRLSNYPLTEFPETEKTTEEKVESQNSTRTTQRSNQEALENILLQLKANANQNKITILIFDQFEEFFFTYTRPKARLLFFEALRDCLNLPYVKVIISVRDDYLHHLLEGVRLIDFEIINNDILNKDILFYLGNFTRKEAYNVIKSLTDRSHFFLEDALIKALVNDLSSELGEVRPIELQVVGAQLQAEDITTLAEYENKGPKQKLVERFLEEVIQDCGLEHQQAANLVLYLLTDENNTRPLKTRSELTEELKEALGKTGVEYQLDLILYILSQSGLVSREIVDGTEFYQLVHDYLADFIRQKHRSDREVAFEQLQQKNKELEEDVDIYSRLAKETERRRKAETRSRQLERIMAALAGVLFAGFTLFAMGQKRQEAQARIEAIEAAKDSLIVADQNDQIGILRASLIIGENIQQTKASKDLENQIAKGLRKLSDNSLHERNRLEQNDSVLAASYSPDGEVIATGGNEKVIKLWNRNGQFITNFIDPAISSQPLSHEDVVLGVSFSPDGQTIASASYDTTVKLWSRDGQWLKTLRGHQAVVTSVIFSPDGRLIASASADGTVKLWDVNNGTAIKTINAHKGGVLDVKFSPDGETIASGGSFDPTVKLWKIDGTRLKTLRGHCQSVQQTENCIGVYEVSFSPNGLVLASASGDRTVKLWNVQTGKEIETLKGHNNDVLGVSFSPDGQTIASGSRDRTVKLWNKDGVILQTFSGHNNDVWTVSFSPDSEMIASASSDNTVKLWDRNSNPLDHILQGHPLAINDVDFSPNGEIIATASDDQTVRLWKTDTVQLLKNSDDQPLLLQHQNQVRWVSLSPDGQTLATVGTSEPTIQFWNIQNLETGYTASVKTLNGHDSVVNTVEFSPNGIMASGSEDAKVKLWQKDGTLIETLTLDAPVVSIEFDQTGDVMAIATSDPQTQSQLQLWSQDQTGWRFRTIRSYPKRTINQISYVSKAGLLAIAVEDPKDQVEDQVDLWSPSQGTSCPLKHQATVRSIDIDPSGKILATASDDKKVRFWPLDRQQLWPTDGNCQTQEIEPFYTIDQDVFINRVHFNQDGTILAIAKEDGTTILWNMQGFELDYQITQGCLWLQDYLSNLPDQERASLCQNSK
;
A
#
# COMPACT_ATOMS: atom_id res chain seq x y z
N MET A 1 -41.98 26.77 -21.07
CA MET A 1 -41.39 27.89 -21.84
C MET A 1 -40.60 28.85 -20.95
N GLN A 2 -41.18 29.55 -19.97
CA GLN A 2 -40.44 30.49 -19.10
C GLN A 2 -39.32 29.82 -18.27
N ILE A 3 -39.57 28.63 -17.70
CA ILE A 3 -38.55 27.86 -16.94
C ILE A 3 -37.41 27.39 -17.86
N LEU A 4 -37.72 26.95 -19.08
CA LEU A 4 -36.71 26.54 -20.07
C LEU A 4 -35.80 27.70 -20.50
N GLY A 5 -36.36 28.90 -20.70
CA GLY A 5 -35.57 30.11 -20.97
C GLY A 5 -34.71 30.54 -19.77
N MET A 6 -35.23 30.37 -18.55
CA MET A 6 -34.48 30.63 -17.32
C MET A 6 -33.33 29.64 -17.12
N LEU A 7 -33.57 28.35 -17.32
CA LEU A 7 -32.53 27.31 -17.26
C LEU A 7 -31.45 27.54 -18.32
N HIS A 8 -31.82 27.89 -19.56
CA HIS A 8 -30.86 28.19 -20.62
C HIS A 8 -29.93 29.35 -20.23
N ARG A 9 -30.50 30.42 -19.68
CA ARG A 9 -29.74 31.58 -19.19
C ARG A 9 -28.81 31.21 -18.03
N LEU A 10 -29.29 30.44 -17.05
CA LEU A 10 -28.48 30.03 -15.90
C LEU A 10 -27.32 29.09 -16.27
N TYR A 11 -27.56 28.09 -17.14
CA TYR A 11 -26.53 27.13 -17.56
C TYR A 11 -25.50 27.71 -18.53
N PHE A 12 -25.92 28.53 -19.50
CA PHE A 12 -25.06 28.91 -20.63
C PHE A 12 -24.66 30.39 -20.67
N GLU A 13 -25.43 31.30 -20.05
CA GLU A 13 -25.11 32.74 -20.06
C GLU A 13 -24.47 33.22 -18.75
N LEU A 14 -24.91 32.71 -17.60
CA LEU A 14 -24.46 33.16 -16.27
C LEU A 14 -23.49 32.20 -15.57
N GLY A 15 -23.47 30.91 -15.94
CA GLY A 15 -22.63 29.89 -15.29
C GLY A 15 -23.06 29.56 -13.85
N GLU A 16 -24.31 29.84 -13.48
CA GLU A 16 -24.87 29.63 -12.14
C GLU A 16 -25.48 28.22 -12.02
N TYR A 17 -24.63 27.19 -12.14
CA TYR A 17 -25.02 25.78 -12.22
C TYR A 17 -25.86 25.29 -11.03
N ARG A 18 -25.57 25.77 -9.82
CA ARG A 18 -26.31 25.42 -8.61
C ARG A 18 -27.77 25.86 -8.67
N GLU A 19 -28.02 27.11 -9.04
CA GLU A 19 -29.36 27.68 -9.12
C GLU A 19 -30.16 27.07 -10.27
N ALA A 20 -29.48 26.75 -11.38
CA ALA A 20 -30.06 26.00 -12.49
C ALA A 20 -30.53 24.59 -12.05
N PHE A 21 -29.68 23.87 -11.32
CA PHE A 21 -29.99 22.54 -10.81
C PHE A 21 -31.12 22.57 -9.77
N ASP A 22 -31.10 23.53 -8.83
CA ASP A 22 -32.15 23.68 -7.82
C ASP A 22 -33.51 23.98 -8.45
N THR A 23 -33.55 24.83 -9.49
CA THR A 23 -34.75 25.10 -10.29
C THR A 23 -35.27 23.83 -10.99
N LYS A 24 -34.37 23.04 -11.59
CA LYS A 24 -34.69 21.77 -12.26
C LYS A 24 -35.25 20.74 -11.26
N LYS A 25 -34.69 20.68 -10.05
CA LYS A 25 -35.13 19.82 -8.95
C LYS A 25 -36.49 20.23 -8.40
N GLU A 26 -36.72 21.52 -8.19
CA GLU A 26 -38.02 22.04 -7.71
C GLU A 26 -39.15 21.71 -8.70
N HIS A 27 -38.88 21.84 -10.01
CA HIS A 27 -39.81 21.43 -11.06
C HIS A 27 -40.11 19.93 -11.00
N ARG A 28 -39.09 19.06 -10.87
CA ARG A 28 -39.27 17.60 -10.73
C ARG A 28 -40.11 17.26 -9.49
N THR A 29 -39.83 17.91 -8.36
CA THR A 29 -40.53 17.68 -7.08
C THR A 29 -42.01 18.08 -7.18
N LYS A 30 -42.30 19.25 -7.75
CA LYS A 30 -43.68 19.71 -7.99
C LYS A 30 -44.42 18.79 -8.98
N SER A 31 -43.77 18.37 -10.06
CA SER A 31 -44.34 17.44 -11.04
C SER A 31 -44.73 16.08 -10.41
N SER A 32 -43.88 15.55 -9.52
CA SER A 32 -44.14 14.34 -8.75
C SER A 32 -45.30 14.51 -7.75
N ALA A 33 -45.33 15.63 -7.03
CA ALA A 33 -46.44 15.95 -6.12
C ALA A 33 -47.81 15.95 -6.84
N PHE A 34 -47.89 16.43 -8.08
CA PHE A 34 -49.11 16.44 -8.89
C PHE A 34 -49.39 15.16 -9.71
N GLY A 35 -48.54 14.13 -9.65
CA GLY A 35 -48.82 12.80 -10.24
C GLY A 35 -48.41 12.66 -11.70
N TYR A 36 -47.58 13.57 -12.21
CA TYR A 36 -47.02 13.51 -13.56
C TYR A 36 -45.76 12.63 -13.67
N THR A 37 -45.34 11.98 -12.58
CA THR A 37 -44.17 11.09 -12.57
C THR A 37 -44.51 9.68 -12.08
N ALA A 38 -44.24 8.67 -12.90
CA ALA A 38 -44.37 7.25 -12.57
C ALA A 38 -43.15 6.71 -11.81
N PHE A 39 -41.95 7.20 -12.13
CA PHE A 39 -40.69 6.71 -11.57
C PHE A 39 -39.93 7.84 -10.86
N ILE A 40 -39.25 7.48 -9.76
CA ILE A 40 -38.63 8.44 -8.84
C ILE A 40 -37.10 8.52 -9.04
N GLY A 41 -36.52 7.57 -9.76
CA GLY A 41 -35.08 7.52 -10.06
C GLY A 41 -34.24 7.01 -8.87
N ALA A 42 -32.97 7.43 -8.80
CA ALA A 42 -32.05 7.10 -7.70
C ALA A 42 -32.33 7.88 -6.40
N GLY A 43 -33.28 8.82 -6.44
CA GLY A 43 -33.64 9.69 -5.32
C GLY A 43 -34.36 8.97 -4.17
N ARG A 44 -34.32 9.57 -2.99
CA ARG A 44 -35.02 9.05 -1.81
C ARG A 44 -36.52 9.35 -1.88
N LEU A 45 -37.35 8.38 -1.50
CA LEU A 45 -38.80 8.53 -1.35
C LEU A 45 -39.10 9.58 -0.26
N GLN A 46 -39.72 10.69 -0.64
CA GLN A 46 -40.28 11.67 0.30
C GLN A 46 -41.81 11.47 0.38
N PRO A 47 -42.43 11.64 1.57
CA PRO A 47 -43.87 11.56 1.70
C PRO A 47 -44.53 12.69 0.91
N ARG A 48 -45.63 12.38 0.19
CA ARG A 48 -46.42 13.39 -0.52
C ARG A 48 -47.09 14.35 0.46
N GLU A 49 -46.91 15.66 0.28
CA GLU A 49 -47.80 16.65 0.90
C GLU A 49 -49.13 16.64 0.14
N GLN A 50 -50.23 16.36 0.85
CA GLN A 50 -51.56 16.47 0.27
C GLN A 50 -51.86 17.95 -0.04
N ALA A 51 -52.27 18.23 -1.27
CA ALA A 51 -52.88 19.51 -1.60
C ALA A 51 -54.16 19.65 -0.77
N VAL A 52 -54.13 20.52 0.24
CA VAL A 52 -55.33 20.94 0.96
C VAL A 52 -56.14 21.80 -0.01
N ASP A 53 -57.23 21.24 -0.55
CA ASP A 53 -58.30 22.06 -1.12
C ASP A 53 -59.01 22.77 0.06
N PRO A 54 -58.95 24.11 0.18
CA PRO A 54 -59.55 24.82 1.31
C PRO A 54 -61.09 24.69 1.37
N MET A 55 -61.73 24.11 0.36
CA MET A 55 -63.19 24.02 0.24
C MET A 55 -63.79 22.65 0.59
N LEU A 56 -62.98 21.61 0.80
CA LEU A 56 -63.47 20.27 1.15
C LEU A 56 -63.06 19.92 2.58
N GLY A 57 -64.05 19.93 3.46
CA GLY A 57 -63.90 19.60 4.88
C GLY A 57 -63.23 18.25 5.10
N THR A 58 -62.46 18.20 6.17
CA THR A 58 -61.69 17.06 6.70
C THR A 58 -62.40 15.72 6.51
N VAL A 59 -61.92 14.93 5.54
CA VAL A 59 -62.21 13.50 5.47
C VAL A 59 -61.18 12.81 6.35
N SER A 60 -61.65 12.17 7.43
CA SER A 60 -60.87 11.23 8.22
C SER A 60 -60.46 10.06 7.32
N THR A 61 -59.18 9.93 7.00
CA THR A 61 -58.69 8.74 6.30
C THR A 61 -58.16 7.75 7.33
N GLU A 62 -58.87 6.62 7.46
CA GLU A 62 -58.29 5.37 7.94
C GLU A 62 -56.94 5.14 7.25
N ALA A 63 -55.96 4.62 7.98
CA ALA A 63 -54.60 4.36 7.54
C ALA A 63 -54.55 3.39 6.35
N THR A 64 -54.87 3.89 5.16
CA THR A 64 -54.72 3.18 3.90
C THR A 64 -53.29 3.35 3.45
N VAL A 65 -52.54 2.24 3.51
CA VAL A 65 -51.29 1.95 2.78
C VAL A 65 -50.97 3.03 1.74
N THR A 66 -49.97 3.85 2.04
CA THR A 66 -49.43 4.93 1.21
C THR A 66 -49.29 4.48 -0.25
N ASP A 67 -49.69 5.32 -1.22
CA ASP A 67 -49.55 5.04 -2.66
C ASP A 67 -48.10 4.68 -3.04
N GLU A 68 -47.14 5.11 -2.21
CA GLU A 68 -45.71 4.82 -2.23
C GLU A 68 -45.37 3.34 -1.93
N ILE A 69 -46.08 2.68 -1.01
CA ILE A 69 -45.90 1.25 -0.70
C ILE A 69 -46.34 0.40 -1.90
N LYS A 70 -47.44 0.81 -2.55
CA LYS A 70 -47.93 0.19 -3.78
C LYS A 70 -46.98 0.44 -4.95
N ALA A 71 -46.41 1.65 -5.05
CA ALA A 71 -45.38 2.01 -6.02
C ALA A 71 -44.08 1.19 -5.88
N SER A 72 -43.73 0.82 -4.65
CA SER A 72 -42.57 -0.06 -4.38
C SER A 72 -42.85 -1.54 -4.60
N GLY A 73 -44.10 -1.98 -4.81
CA GLY A 73 -44.44 -3.41 -4.94
C GLY A 73 -44.23 -4.26 -3.68
N ARG A 74 -44.04 -3.65 -2.50
CA ARG A 74 -43.68 -4.34 -1.25
C ARG A 74 -44.83 -4.50 -0.24
N GLU A 75 -46.06 -4.27 -0.66
CA GLU A 75 -47.26 -4.33 0.21
C GLU A 75 -47.39 -5.68 0.92
N GLU A 76 -47.19 -6.79 0.20
CA GLU A 76 -47.25 -8.14 0.78
C GLU A 76 -46.14 -8.39 1.80
N ALA A 77 -44.93 -7.85 1.58
CA ALA A 77 -43.82 -7.99 2.51
C ALA A 77 -44.08 -7.21 3.82
N ILE A 78 -44.66 -6.01 3.74
CA ILE A 78 -45.06 -5.22 4.92
C ILE A 78 -46.14 -5.94 5.71
N ASN A 79 -47.16 -6.48 5.04
CA ASN A 79 -48.23 -7.23 5.72
C ASN A 79 -47.69 -8.46 6.45
N ARG A 80 -46.76 -9.20 5.84
CA ARG A 80 -46.07 -10.33 6.51
C ARG A 80 -45.22 -9.88 7.69
N LEU A 81 -44.52 -8.74 7.58
CA LEU A 81 -43.75 -8.17 8.69
C LEU A 81 -44.65 -7.72 9.83
N LEU A 82 -45.78 -7.07 9.56
CA LEU A 82 -46.75 -6.67 10.59
C LEU A 82 -47.35 -7.88 11.31
N GLN A 83 -47.70 -8.94 10.57
CA GLN A 83 -48.17 -10.20 11.17
C GLN A 83 -47.10 -10.85 12.06
N ARG A 84 -45.83 -10.86 11.60
CA ARG A 84 -44.71 -11.43 12.36
C ARG A 84 -44.42 -10.61 13.62
N VAL A 85 -44.35 -9.29 13.50
CA VAL A 85 -44.14 -8.36 14.62
C VAL A 85 -45.31 -8.42 15.60
N GLY A 86 -46.55 -8.64 15.13
CA GLY A 86 -47.74 -8.81 15.97
C GLY A 86 -47.78 -10.13 16.76
N SER A 87 -47.00 -11.15 16.37
CA SER A 87 -46.97 -12.45 17.04
C SER A 87 -46.17 -12.41 18.34
N THR A 88 -46.65 -13.08 19.40
CA THR A 88 -45.95 -13.20 20.69
C THR A 88 -44.69 -14.07 20.63
N GLN A 89 -44.55 -14.89 19.60
CA GLN A 89 -43.41 -15.81 19.40
C GLN A 89 -42.16 -15.11 18.84
N HIS A 90 -42.33 -13.94 18.22
CA HIS A 90 -41.25 -13.26 17.49
C HIS A 90 -40.79 -12.00 18.24
N LYS A 91 -39.79 -12.14 19.12
CA LYS A 91 -39.19 -10.98 19.83
C LYS A 91 -38.10 -10.27 19.02
N LEU A 92 -37.35 -11.02 18.20
CA LEU A 92 -36.32 -10.50 17.30
C LEU A 92 -36.70 -10.82 15.85
N THR A 93 -36.56 -9.85 14.96
CA THR A 93 -36.68 -10.06 13.51
C THR A 93 -35.47 -9.43 12.82
N VAL A 94 -34.71 -10.22 12.06
CA VAL A 94 -33.57 -9.76 11.29
C VAL A 94 -33.96 -9.73 9.81
N ILE A 95 -34.12 -8.54 9.25
CA ILE A 95 -34.41 -8.33 7.83
C ILE A 95 -33.07 -8.31 7.08
N TYR A 96 -32.90 -9.23 6.14
CA TYR A 96 -31.67 -9.34 5.36
C TYR A 96 -31.98 -9.41 3.86
N GLY A 97 -31.07 -8.87 3.04
CA GLY A 97 -31.14 -8.88 1.58
C GLY A 97 -29.93 -8.18 0.96
N GLN A 98 -29.74 -8.34 -0.35
CA GLN A 98 -28.70 -7.62 -1.11
C GLN A 98 -28.86 -6.08 -1.01
N SER A 99 -27.81 -5.33 -1.33
CA SER A 99 -27.89 -3.87 -1.42
C SER A 99 -28.87 -3.45 -2.53
N GLY A 100 -29.66 -2.39 -2.32
CA GLY A 100 -30.61 -1.88 -3.32
C GLY A 100 -31.97 -2.61 -3.43
N VAL A 101 -32.21 -3.66 -2.65
CA VAL A 101 -33.53 -4.36 -2.62
C VAL A 101 -34.65 -3.56 -1.93
N GLY A 102 -34.31 -2.43 -1.29
CA GLY A 102 -35.29 -1.54 -0.65
C GLY A 102 -35.55 -1.80 0.84
N LYS A 103 -34.60 -2.39 1.58
CA LYS A 103 -34.71 -2.61 3.05
C LYS A 103 -35.03 -1.32 3.81
N SER A 104 -34.18 -0.30 3.72
CA SER A 104 -34.42 0.96 4.44
C SER A 104 -35.69 1.69 3.97
N SER A 105 -36.05 1.55 2.68
CA SER A 105 -37.29 2.10 2.14
C SER A 105 -38.53 1.42 2.73
N ILE A 106 -38.53 0.09 2.83
CA ILE A 106 -39.65 -0.67 3.43
C ILE A 106 -39.80 -0.32 4.91
N MET A 107 -38.69 -0.10 5.61
CA MET A 107 -38.70 0.25 7.03
C MET A 107 -39.28 1.66 7.26
N ARG A 108 -38.80 2.66 6.52
CA ARG A 108 -39.10 4.07 6.76
C ARG A 108 -40.42 4.53 6.19
N ALA A 109 -40.70 4.18 4.94
CA ALA A 109 -41.91 4.63 4.23
C ALA A 109 -43.07 3.64 4.36
N GLY A 110 -42.78 2.42 4.84
CA GLY A 110 -43.76 1.35 4.99
C GLY A 110 -44.04 0.97 6.44
N LEU A 111 -43.10 0.25 7.05
CA LEU A 111 -43.31 -0.42 8.32
C LEU A 111 -43.45 0.54 9.51
N VAL A 112 -42.59 1.57 9.61
CA VAL A 112 -42.66 2.52 10.74
C VAL A 112 -44.01 3.27 10.79
N PRO A 113 -44.50 3.88 9.68
CA PRO A 113 -45.84 4.48 9.67
C PRO A 113 -46.94 3.46 9.97
N ALA A 114 -46.89 2.27 9.35
CA ALA A 114 -47.90 1.24 9.59
C ALA A 114 -47.92 0.76 11.06
N LEU A 115 -46.77 0.73 11.74
CA LEU A 115 -46.67 0.37 13.15
C LEU A 115 -47.21 1.45 14.09
N GLN A 116 -47.23 2.73 13.69
CA GLN A 116 -47.78 3.81 14.53
C GLN A 116 -49.31 3.68 14.69
N ASP A 117 -49.99 3.18 13.66
CA ASP A 117 -51.44 2.93 13.66
C ASP A 117 -51.79 1.48 14.04
N PHE A 118 -50.80 0.62 14.24
CA PHE A 118 -50.99 -0.78 14.59
C PHE A 118 -51.11 -0.96 16.11
N SER A 119 -52.07 -1.80 16.54
CA SER A 119 -52.21 -2.19 17.94
C SER A 119 -51.96 -3.69 18.11
N ILE A 120 -51.17 -4.04 19.13
CA ILE A 120 -50.85 -5.43 19.46
C ILE A 120 -51.41 -5.68 20.87
N GLU A 121 -52.34 -6.64 21.01
CA GLU A 121 -52.98 -6.96 22.30
C GLU A 121 -53.60 -5.74 23.02
N ALA A 122 -54.23 -4.82 22.26
CA ALA A 122 -54.80 -3.55 22.75
C ALA A 122 -53.79 -2.57 23.38
N ARG A 123 -52.49 -2.76 23.14
CA ARG A 123 -51.42 -1.84 23.52
C ARG A 123 -51.01 -0.96 22.35
N GLN A 124 -50.61 0.28 22.65
CA GLN A 124 -50.08 1.21 21.66
C GLN A 124 -48.65 0.84 21.29
N VAL A 125 -48.36 0.75 19.99
CA VAL A 125 -47.00 0.46 19.50
C VAL A 125 -46.20 1.76 19.40
N VAL A 126 -44.96 1.73 19.91
CA VAL A 126 -44.01 2.85 19.87
C VAL A 126 -42.78 2.39 19.07
N PRO A 127 -42.71 2.69 17.75
CA PRO A 127 -41.55 2.36 16.94
C PRO A 127 -40.43 3.40 17.14
N ILE A 128 -39.23 2.93 17.47
CA ILE A 128 -38.02 3.74 17.64
C ILE A 128 -37.00 3.33 16.58
N LEU A 129 -36.75 4.20 15.62
CA LEU A 129 -35.80 3.97 14.53
C LEU A 129 -34.43 4.59 14.82
N LEU A 130 -33.38 3.77 14.77
CA LEU A 130 -31.99 4.15 14.89
C LEU A 130 -31.23 3.81 13.59
N ARG A 131 -30.36 4.74 13.17
CA ARG A 131 -29.51 4.60 11.96
C ARG A 131 -28.06 5.04 12.18
N THR A 132 -27.77 5.77 13.25
CA THR A 132 -26.42 6.27 13.52
C THR A 132 -25.88 5.58 14.75
N TYR A 133 -24.68 5.02 14.62
CA TYR A 133 -24.12 4.14 15.64
C TYR A 133 -22.96 4.75 16.44
N ASN A 134 -22.38 5.88 16.03
CA ASN A 134 -21.22 6.53 16.68
C ASN A 134 -21.37 6.76 18.20
N SER A 135 -22.60 7.05 18.65
CA SER A 135 -22.98 7.04 20.07
C SER A 135 -24.37 6.42 20.23
N PHE A 136 -24.49 5.14 19.87
CA PHE A 136 -25.79 4.45 19.80
C PHE A 136 -26.61 4.57 21.11
N ALA A 137 -25.96 4.50 22.26
CA ALA A 137 -26.62 4.60 23.57
C ALA A 137 -27.26 5.98 23.79
N LYS A 138 -26.53 7.08 23.53
CA LYS A 138 -27.06 8.44 23.73
C LYS A 138 -28.15 8.80 22.72
N GLU A 139 -28.00 8.39 21.47
CA GLU A 139 -29.03 8.65 20.45
C GLU A 139 -30.30 7.83 20.74
N LEU A 140 -30.17 6.57 21.18
CA LEU A 140 -31.32 5.76 21.57
C LEU A 140 -32.03 6.34 22.81
N GLU A 141 -31.28 6.79 23.81
CA GLU A 141 -31.81 7.46 25.00
C GLU A 141 -32.59 8.74 24.62
N LYS A 142 -32.01 9.58 23.77
CA LYS A 142 -32.64 10.81 23.26
C LYS A 142 -33.93 10.54 22.48
N ARG A 143 -33.96 9.49 21.66
CA ARG A 143 -35.15 9.12 20.88
C ARG A 143 -36.26 8.55 21.76
N LEU A 144 -35.89 7.83 22.81
CA LEU A 144 -36.83 7.31 23.80
C LEU A 144 -37.40 8.40 24.72
N SER A 145 -36.64 9.45 25.03
CA SER A 145 -37.08 10.58 25.87
C SER A 145 -37.98 11.59 25.16
N ASN A 146 -37.93 11.68 23.82
CA ASN A 146 -38.81 12.52 23.01
C ASN A 146 -40.30 12.07 22.97
N TYR A 147 -40.65 10.96 23.62
CA TYR A 147 -42.05 10.55 23.86
C TYR A 147 -42.39 10.85 25.34
N PRO A 148 -43.02 12.00 25.65
CA PRO A 148 -43.04 12.52 27.01
C PRO A 148 -43.86 11.64 27.98
N LEU A 149 -43.25 11.42 29.14
CA LEU A 149 -43.93 11.10 30.38
C LEU A 149 -44.33 12.42 31.05
N THR A 150 -45.59 12.49 31.47
CA THR A 150 -46.08 13.51 32.41
C THR A 150 -45.36 13.38 33.76
N GLU A 151 -45.10 14.55 34.34
CA GLU A 151 -44.35 14.90 35.56
C GLU A 151 -44.41 13.91 36.74
N PHE A 152 -43.34 13.89 37.55
CA PHE A 152 -43.30 14.03 39.03
C PHE A 152 -41.87 13.73 39.56
N PRO A 153 -41.47 14.20 40.76
CA PRO A 153 -41.04 15.55 41.11
C PRO A 153 -39.55 15.61 41.53
N GLU A 154 -39.04 16.82 41.67
CA GLU A 154 -37.69 17.17 42.12
C GLU A 154 -37.24 16.45 43.42
N THR A 155 -35.98 16.02 43.44
CA THR A 155 -35.19 16.00 44.68
C THR A 155 -33.82 16.61 44.42
N GLU A 156 -33.57 17.66 45.19
CA GLU A 156 -32.39 18.50 45.33
C GLU A 156 -31.06 17.73 45.35
N LYS A 157 -30.05 18.23 44.62
CA LYS A 157 -28.63 18.19 45.05
C LYS A 157 -27.87 19.43 44.53
N THR A 158 -27.64 20.32 45.51
CA THR A 158 -26.56 21.30 45.72
C THR A 158 -25.47 21.51 44.67
N THR A 159 -25.23 22.79 44.39
CA THR A 159 -24.02 23.43 43.87
C THR A 159 -22.76 23.14 44.69
N GLU A 160 -21.72 22.64 44.04
CA GLU A 160 -20.26 22.66 44.33
C GLU A 160 -19.66 21.58 43.37
N GLU A 161 -18.65 21.73 42.51
CA GLU A 161 -17.50 22.61 42.36
C GLU A 161 -17.04 22.61 40.88
N LYS A 162 -16.30 23.65 40.49
CA LYS A 162 -15.41 23.63 39.32
C LYS A 162 -14.13 22.85 39.70
N VAL A 163 -13.51 22.24 38.68
CA VAL A 163 -12.13 21.70 38.56
C VAL A 163 -12.13 20.18 38.36
N GLU A 164 -11.92 19.74 37.11
CA GLU A 164 -10.88 18.77 36.76
C GLU A 164 -10.83 18.56 35.23
N SER A 165 -9.69 18.92 34.65
CA SER A 165 -9.23 18.50 33.33
C SER A 165 -8.59 17.10 33.41
N GLN A 166 -8.57 16.39 32.28
CA GLN A 166 -7.76 15.20 31.98
C GLN A 166 -8.24 13.85 32.58
N ASN A 167 -9.03 13.10 31.79
CA ASN A 167 -9.12 11.62 31.76
C ASN A 167 -10.21 11.18 30.75
N SER A 168 -9.94 11.25 29.44
CA SER A 168 -10.98 11.11 28.39
C SER A 168 -11.18 9.72 27.78
N THR A 169 -10.62 8.65 28.37
CA THR A 169 -10.95 7.26 27.98
C THR A 169 -11.69 6.46 29.06
N ARG A 170 -11.67 6.89 30.33
CA ARG A 170 -12.50 6.31 31.41
C ARG A 170 -13.86 6.98 31.58
N THR A 171 -14.01 8.23 31.15
CA THR A 171 -15.27 9.01 31.25
C THR A 171 -16.29 8.65 30.17
N THR A 172 -15.86 8.26 28.97
CA THR A 172 -16.74 7.85 27.86
C THR A 172 -17.45 6.51 28.13
N GLN A 173 -16.75 5.52 28.71
CA GLN A 173 -17.36 4.24 29.12
C GLN A 173 -18.37 4.41 30.27
N ARG A 174 -18.06 5.24 31.29
CA ARG A 174 -19.03 5.58 32.34
C ARG A 174 -20.30 6.23 31.77
N SER A 175 -20.16 7.15 30.80
CA SER A 175 -21.31 7.84 30.21
C SER A 175 -22.22 6.95 29.33
N ASN A 176 -21.67 5.91 28.68
CA ASN A 176 -22.48 4.98 27.89
C ASN A 176 -23.23 3.98 28.76
N GLN A 177 -22.64 3.58 29.89
CA GLN A 177 -23.26 2.65 30.82
C GLN A 177 -24.45 3.30 31.55
N GLU A 178 -24.31 4.57 31.95
CA GLU A 178 -25.41 5.39 32.50
C GLU A 178 -26.56 5.57 31.50
N ALA A 179 -26.25 5.88 30.23
CA ALA A 179 -27.26 6.00 29.17
C ALA A 179 -28.03 4.68 28.93
N LEU A 180 -27.33 3.54 28.97
CA LEU A 180 -27.94 2.21 28.82
C LEU A 180 -28.87 1.86 29.99
N GLU A 181 -28.51 2.22 31.22
CA GLU A 181 -29.38 2.04 32.39
C GLU A 181 -30.67 2.87 32.26
N ASN A 182 -30.55 4.13 31.82
CA ASN A 182 -31.69 5.01 31.58
C ASN A 182 -32.62 4.47 30.49
N ILE A 183 -32.07 3.91 29.40
CA ILE A 183 -32.85 3.26 28.34
C ILE A 183 -33.67 2.10 28.90
N LEU A 184 -33.05 1.21 29.69
CA LEU A 184 -33.75 0.06 30.27
C LEU A 184 -34.85 0.49 31.25
N LEU A 185 -34.64 1.54 32.03
CA LEU A 185 -35.66 2.14 32.89
C LEU A 185 -36.85 2.68 32.09
N GLN A 186 -36.59 3.42 31.00
CA GLN A 186 -37.63 3.98 30.15
C GLN A 186 -38.44 2.89 29.42
N LEU A 187 -37.79 1.82 28.95
CA LEU A 187 -38.47 0.67 28.33
C LEU A 187 -39.40 -0.04 29.32
N LYS A 188 -38.98 -0.21 30.58
CA LYS A 188 -39.84 -0.74 31.66
C LYS A 188 -41.01 0.21 31.97
N ALA A 189 -40.79 1.52 31.96
CA ALA A 189 -41.85 2.50 32.16
C ALA A 189 -42.90 2.47 31.04
N ASN A 190 -42.49 2.33 29.78
CA ASN A 190 -43.39 2.16 28.63
C ASN A 190 -44.26 0.90 28.78
N ALA A 191 -43.66 -0.22 29.21
CA ALA A 191 -44.39 -1.47 29.45
C ALA A 191 -45.51 -1.31 30.50
N ASN A 192 -45.27 -0.50 31.54
CA ASN A 192 -46.26 -0.18 32.59
C ASN A 192 -47.37 0.77 32.11
N GLN A 193 -47.15 1.50 31.01
CA GLN A 193 -48.12 2.43 30.41
C GLN A 193 -48.93 1.81 29.26
N ASN A 194 -49.03 0.48 29.20
CA ASN A 194 -49.69 -0.23 28.09
C ASN A 194 -49.12 0.11 26.70
N LYS A 195 -47.81 0.36 26.61
CA LYS A 195 -47.10 0.52 25.34
C LYS A 195 -46.25 -0.72 25.04
N ILE A 196 -46.09 -1.03 23.76
CA ILE A 196 -45.10 -2.00 23.25
C ILE A 196 -44.04 -1.20 22.49
N THR A 197 -42.79 -1.29 22.92
CA THR A 197 -41.69 -0.59 22.25
C THR A 197 -41.03 -1.50 21.23
N ILE A 198 -40.91 -1.03 19.99
CA ILE A 198 -40.23 -1.72 18.90
C ILE A 198 -38.96 -0.95 18.57
N LEU A 199 -37.80 -1.51 18.93
CA LEU A 199 -36.50 -0.96 18.59
C LEU A 199 -36.12 -1.41 17.19
N ILE A 200 -35.83 -0.46 16.32
CA ILE A 200 -35.55 -0.70 14.91
C ILE A 200 -34.14 -0.18 14.60
N PHE A 201 -33.22 -1.08 14.30
CA PHE A 201 -31.87 -0.79 13.85
C PHE A 201 -31.80 -0.96 12.34
N ASP A 202 -31.69 0.14 11.61
CA ASP A 202 -31.59 0.12 10.14
C ASP A 202 -30.14 0.35 9.70
N GLN A 203 -29.74 -0.25 8.57
CA GLN A 203 -28.35 -0.32 8.08
C GLN A 203 -27.35 -0.77 9.16
N PHE A 204 -27.67 -1.86 9.84
CA PHE A 204 -26.87 -2.32 10.97
C PHE A 204 -25.44 -2.73 10.60
N GLU A 205 -25.15 -2.97 9.32
CA GLU A 205 -23.77 -3.09 8.83
C GLU A 205 -22.87 -1.92 9.25
N GLU A 206 -23.41 -0.70 9.37
CA GLU A 206 -22.68 0.51 9.77
C GLU A 206 -22.13 0.42 11.20
N PHE A 207 -22.81 -0.32 12.09
CA PHE A 207 -22.32 -0.56 13.45
C PHE A 207 -20.94 -1.24 13.45
N PHE A 208 -20.70 -2.16 12.51
CA PHE A 208 -19.43 -2.88 12.41
C PHE A 208 -18.30 -2.01 11.85
N PHE A 209 -18.63 -1.00 11.03
CA PHE A 209 -17.68 0.01 10.56
C PHE A 209 -17.30 0.99 11.66
N THR A 210 -18.29 1.50 12.41
CA THR A 210 -18.08 2.43 13.51
C THR A 210 -17.29 1.80 14.66
N TYR A 211 -17.67 0.59 15.07
CA TYR A 211 -17.03 -0.10 16.18
C TYR A 211 -16.14 -1.22 15.64
N THR A 212 -14.91 -0.89 15.25
CA THR A 212 -13.95 -1.88 14.70
C THR A 212 -13.39 -2.84 15.76
N ARG A 213 -13.43 -2.47 17.05
CA ARG A 213 -12.87 -3.25 18.16
C ARG A 213 -13.93 -4.18 18.81
N PRO A 214 -13.67 -5.48 18.98
CA PRO A 214 -14.62 -6.43 19.60
C PRO A 214 -15.11 -6.04 21.00
N LYS A 215 -14.22 -5.47 21.84
CA LYS A 215 -14.59 -5.00 23.19
C LYS A 215 -15.66 -3.90 23.19
N ALA A 216 -15.68 -3.04 22.17
CA ALA A 216 -16.68 -1.99 22.05
C ALA A 216 -18.03 -2.55 21.55
N ARG A 217 -18.01 -3.60 20.71
CA ARG A 217 -19.20 -4.30 20.23
C ARG A 217 -19.91 -5.11 21.31
N LEU A 218 -19.14 -5.67 22.25
CA LEU A 218 -19.66 -6.45 23.38
C LEU A 218 -20.76 -5.69 24.15
N LEU A 219 -20.54 -4.41 24.42
CA LEU A 219 -21.50 -3.54 25.14
C LEU A 219 -22.86 -3.45 24.45
N PHE A 220 -22.89 -3.43 23.11
CA PHE A 220 -24.15 -3.41 22.37
C PHE A 220 -24.88 -4.75 22.49
N PHE A 221 -24.17 -5.87 22.34
CA PHE A 221 -24.79 -7.18 22.44
C PHE A 221 -25.32 -7.46 23.86
N GLU A 222 -24.65 -6.95 24.90
CA GLU A 222 -25.14 -7.00 26.29
C GLU A 222 -26.46 -6.23 26.42
N ALA A 223 -26.52 -5.01 25.89
CA ALA A 223 -27.74 -4.21 25.87
C ALA A 223 -28.87 -4.87 25.06
N LEU A 224 -28.55 -5.50 23.93
CA LEU A 224 -29.52 -6.22 23.10
C LEU A 224 -30.14 -7.39 23.86
N ARG A 225 -29.32 -8.18 24.59
CA ARG A 225 -29.79 -9.28 25.44
C ARG A 225 -30.76 -8.74 26.48
N ASP A 226 -30.38 -7.68 27.18
CA ASP A 226 -31.17 -7.09 28.24
C ASP A 226 -32.51 -6.55 27.72
N CYS A 227 -32.52 -5.93 26.53
CA CYS A 227 -33.75 -5.49 25.86
C CYS A 227 -34.67 -6.65 25.49
N LEU A 228 -34.14 -7.74 24.93
CA LEU A 228 -34.95 -8.91 24.54
C LEU A 228 -35.55 -9.65 25.73
N ASN A 229 -34.91 -9.57 26.90
CA ASN A 229 -35.42 -10.13 28.16
C ASN A 229 -36.57 -9.33 28.75
N LEU A 230 -36.79 -8.07 28.34
CA LEU A 230 -37.92 -7.29 28.81
C LEU A 230 -39.26 -7.78 28.22
N PRO A 231 -40.34 -7.76 29.01
CA PRO A 231 -41.68 -7.96 28.48
C PRO A 231 -42.08 -6.74 27.64
N TYR A 232 -42.80 -6.97 26.54
CA TYR A 232 -43.34 -5.91 25.66
C TYR A 232 -42.29 -5.05 24.92
N VAL A 233 -41.05 -5.54 24.82
CA VAL A 233 -40.02 -4.98 23.93
C VAL A 233 -39.77 -5.97 22.78
N LYS A 234 -39.71 -5.44 21.56
CA LYS A 234 -39.36 -6.18 20.33
C LYS A 234 -38.24 -5.47 19.59
N VAL A 235 -37.42 -6.23 18.88
CA VAL A 235 -36.27 -5.69 18.14
C VAL A 235 -36.33 -6.11 16.67
N ILE A 236 -36.07 -5.15 15.77
CA ILE A 236 -35.90 -5.37 14.34
C ILE A 236 -34.50 -4.88 13.94
N ILE A 237 -33.73 -5.73 13.26
CA ILE A 237 -32.41 -5.40 12.73
C ILE A 237 -32.46 -5.56 11.21
N SER A 238 -32.14 -4.51 10.46
CA SER A 238 -31.99 -4.55 9.00
C SER A 238 -30.49 -4.56 8.66
N VAL A 239 -30.04 -5.59 7.95
CA VAL A 239 -28.61 -5.80 7.62
C VAL A 239 -28.46 -6.32 6.18
N ARG A 240 -27.29 -6.13 5.57
CA ARG A 240 -26.98 -6.75 4.27
C ARG A 240 -26.64 -8.24 4.41
N ASP A 241 -26.88 -9.01 3.33
CA ASP A 241 -26.61 -10.45 3.27
C ASP A 241 -25.15 -10.81 3.59
N ASP A 242 -24.21 -10.04 3.05
CA ASP A 242 -22.77 -10.20 3.25
C ASP A 242 -22.33 -9.89 4.69
N TYR A 243 -23.10 -9.11 5.44
CA TYR A 243 -22.82 -8.77 6.85
C TYR A 243 -23.60 -9.63 7.86
N LEU A 244 -24.49 -10.50 7.40
CA LEU A 244 -25.32 -11.33 8.26
C LEU A 244 -24.48 -12.22 9.21
N HIS A 245 -23.33 -12.70 8.73
CA HIS A 245 -22.43 -13.55 9.51
C HIS A 245 -21.81 -12.85 10.73
N HIS A 246 -21.71 -11.51 10.73
CA HIS A 246 -21.18 -10.76 11.88
C HIS A 246 -22.12 -10.79 13.09
N LEU A 247 -23.42 -11.03 12.89
CA LEU A 247 -24.36 -11.21 14.01
C LEU A 247 -24.05 -12.47 14.85
N LEU A 248 -23.33 -13.45 14.29
CA LEU A 248 -22.85 -14.62 15.03
C LEU A 248 -21.81 -14.26 16.10
N GLU A 249 -21.14 -13.11 15.99
CA GLU A 249 -20.23 -12.60 17.02
C GLU A 249 -20.98 -12.44 18.35
N GLY A 250 -22.19 -11.87 18.32
CA GLY A 250 -23.02 -11.70 19.51
C GLY A 250 -23.39 -13.03 20.17
N VAL A 251 -23.79 -14.04 19.38
CA VAL A 251 -24.17 -15.38 19.87
C VAL A 251 -22.98 -16.13 20.47
N ARG A 252 -21.77 -15.90 19.96
CA ARG A 252 -20.55 -16.52 20.51
C ARG A 252 -20.12 -15.91 21.84
N LEU A 253 -20.35 -14.61 22.01
CA LEU A 253 -19.89 -13.84 23.16
C LEU A 253 -20.93 -13.79 24.29
N ILE A 254 -22.22 -13.87 23.97
CA ILE A 254 -23.33 -13.66 24.90
C ILE A 254 -24.43 -14.71 24.70
N ASP A 255 -24.99 -15.17 25.81
CA ASP A 255 -26.14 -16.07 25.83
C ASP A 255 -27.46 -15.30 25.59
N PHE A 256 -28.08 -15.57 24.46
CA PHE A 256 -29.42 -15.13 24.06
C PHE A 256 -30.44 -16.28 24.17
N GLU A 257 -30.68 -16.77 25.39
CA GLU A 257 -31.65 -17.85 25.68
C GLU A 257 -33.03 -17.63 25.04
N ILE A 258 -33.50 -16.37 25.00
CA ILE A 258 -34.82 -15.98 24.47
C ILE A 258 -35.01 -16.27 22.97
N ILE A 259 -33.92 -16.45 22.23
CA ILE A 259 -33.91 -16.86 20.81
C ILE A 259 -33.20 -18.20 20.60
N ASN A 260 -33.07 -19.02 21.65
CA ASN A 260 -32.38 -20.32 21.63
C ASN A 260 -30.92 -20.24 21.13
N ASN A 261 -30.23 -19.11 21.31
CA ASN A 261 -28.86 -18.89 20.81
C ASN A 261 -28.70 -19.13 19.30
N ASP A 262 -29.75 -18.97 18.52
CA ASP A 262 -29.69 -19.14 17.07
C ASP A 262 -30.30 -17.94 16.36
N ILE A 263 -29.52 -16.85 16.27
CA ILE A 263 -29.93 -15.62 15.58
C ILE A 263 -30.16 -15.83 14.07
N LEU A 264 -29.70 -16.95 13.50
CA LEU A 264 -29.87 -17.29 12.08
C LEU A 264 -31.05 -18.24 11.84
N ASN A 265 -31.84 -18.55 12.87
CA ASN A 265 -33.05 -19.33 12.72
C ASN A 265 -33.99 -18.66 11.70
N LYS A 266 -34.63 -19.45 10.82
CA LYS A 266 -35.63 -18.96 9.85
C LYS A 266 -36.79 -18.22 10.52
N ASP A 267 -37.10 -18.57 11.78
CA ASP A 267 -38.10 -17.89 12.60
C ASP A 267 -37.62 -16.52 13.11
N ILE A 268 -36.34 -16.15 12.93
CA ILE A 268 -35.80 -14.80 13.18
C ILE A 268 -35.47 -14.06 11.90
N LEU A 269 -34.95 -14.77 10.89
CA LEU A 269 -34.58 -14.19 9.60
C LEU A 269 -35.81 -13.89 8.72
N PHE A 270 -35.83 -12.70 8.12
CA PHE A 270 -36.81 -12.28 7.12
C PHE A 270 -36.07 -11.84 5.86
N TYR A 271 -36.12 -12.67 4.82
CA TYR A 271 -35.46 -12.38 3.55
C TYR A 271 -36.26 -11.38 2.72
N LEU A 272 -35.58 -10.32 2.26
CA LEU A 272 -36.12 -9.35 1.30
C LEU A 272 -35.27 -9.36 0.01
N GLY A 273 -35.69 -10.17 -0.95
CA GLY A 273 -35.00 -10.34 -2.25
C GLY A 273 -35.48 -9.38 -3.35
N ASN A 274 -34.91 -9.51 -4.54
CA ASN A 274 -35.30 -8.79 -5.76
C ASN A 274 -36.72 -9.17 -6.23
N PHE A 275 -37.26 -8.46 -7.22
CA PHE A 275 -38.55 -8.84 -7.81
C PHE A 275 -38.38 -9.99 -8.78
N THR A 276 -39.32 -10.94 -8.74
CA THR A 276 -39.52 -11.85 -9.87
C THR A 276 -39.97 -11.08 -11.10
N ARG A 277 -39.76 -11.60 -12.32
CA ARG A 277 -40.25 -10.95 -13.56
C ARG A 277 -41.74 -10.60 -13.50
N LYS A 278 -42.56 -11.45 -12.88
CA LYS A 278 -44.00 -11.23 -12.73
C LYS A 278 -44.31 -10.07 -11.77
N GLU A 279 -43.61 -10.00 -10.64
CA GLU A 279 -43.73 -8.89 -9.70
C GLU A 279 -43.27 -7.58 -10.33
N ALA A 280 -42.12 -7.57 -11.00
CA ALA A 280 -41.59 -6.39 -11.68
C ALA A 280 -42.54 -5.85 -12.76
N TYR A 281 -43.11 -6.74 -13.58
CA TYR A 281 -44.12 -6.39 -14.58
C TYR A 281 -45.35 -5.74 -13.93
N ASN A 282 -45.87 -6.34 -12.85
CA ASN A 282 -47.05 -5.82 -12.15
C ASN A 282 -46.77 -4.45 -11.51
N VAL A 283 -45.56 -4.24 -10.98
CA VAL A 283 -45.13 -2.95 -10.40
C VAL A 283 -45.06 -1.88 -11.48
N ILE A 284 -44.36 -2.13 -12.60
CA ILE A 284 -44.25 -1.15 -13.70
C ILE A 284 -45.63 -0.79 -14.26
N LYS A 285 -46.49 -1.80 -14.46
CA LYS A 285 -47.86 -1.59 -14.93
C LYS A 285 -48.69 -0.77 -13.94
N SER A 286 -48.63 -1.10 -12.64
CA SER A 286 -49.34 -0.33 -11.62
C SER A 286 -48.82 1.10 -11.47
N LEU A 287 -47.53 1.36 -11.72
CA LEU A 287 -46.94 2.71 -11.67
C LEU A 287 -47.39 3.56 -12.85
N THR A 288 -47.36 2.98 -14.05
CA THR A 288 -47.72 3.67 -15.29
C THR A 288 -49.22 3.94 -15.39
N ASP A 289 -50.08 2.96 -15.04
CA ASP A 289 -51.55 3.09 -15.04
C ASP A 289 -52.09 4.20 -14.13
N ARG A 290 -51.35 4.56 -13.07
CA ARG A 290 -51.71 5.61 -12.10
C ARG A 290 -51.10 6.98 -12.43
N SER A 291 -50.22 7.03 -13.41
CA SER A 291 -49.54 8.24 -13.85
C SER A 291 -50.11 8.71 -15.19
N HIS A 292 -49.73 9.90 -15.63
CA HIS A 292 -49.99 10.35 -17.00
C HIS A 292 -48.98 9.81 -18.04
N PHE A 293 -48.14 8.84 -17.65
CA PHE A 293 -47.07 8.27 -18.48
C PHE A 293 -47.35 6.79 -18.78
N PHE A 294 -47.90 6.54 -19.97
CA PHE A 294 -48.34 5.20 -20.39
C PHE A 294 -47.24 4.51 -21.21
N LEU A 295 -46.86 3.29 -20.80
CA LEU A 295 -45.91 2.46 -21.52
C LEU A 295 -46.63 1.34 -22.29
N GLU A 296 -46.18 1.06 -23.50
CA GLU A 296 -46.65 -0.07 -24.30
C GLU A 296 -46.42 -1.41 -23.57
N ASP A 297 -47.39 -2.33 -23.59
CA ASP A 297 -47.27 -3.63 -22.92
C ASP A 297 -46.07 -4.45 -23.42
N ALA A 298 -45.74 -4.34 -24.72
CA ALA A 298 -44.56 -4.96 -25.31
C ALA A 298 -43.25 -4.36 -24.76
N LEU A 299 -43.21 -3.04 -24.55
CA LEU A 299 -42.08 -2.35 -23.93
C LEU A 299 -41.90 -2.78 -22.46
N ILE A 300 -42.98 -2.88 -21.68
CA ILE A 300 -42.88 -3.34 -20.27
C ILE A 300 -42.29 -4.76 -20.21
N LYS A 301 -42.69 -5.67 -21.10
CA LYS A 301 -42.14 -7.04 -21.16
C LYS A 301 -40.67 -7.05 -21.57
N ALA A 302 -40.31 -6.28 -22.58
CA ALA A 302 -38.92 -6.13 -23.02
C ALA A 302 -38.04 -5.55 -21.90
N LEU A 303 -38.51 -4.50 -21.25
CA LEU A 303 -37.83 -3.83 -20.14
C LEU A 303 -37.63 -4.78 -18.94
N VAL A 304 -38.64 -5.56 -18.56
CA VAL A 304 -38.50 -6.56 -17.49
C VAL A 304 -37.50 -7.65 -17.86
N ASN A 305 -37.46 -8.08 -19.12
CA ASN A 305 -36.47 -9.06 -19.58
C ASN A 305 -35.05 -8.47 -19.56
N ASP A 306 -34.88 -7.23 -20.02
CA ASP A 306 -33.58 -6.54 -20.01
C ASP A 306 -33.09 -6.26 -18.58
N LEU A 307 -33.98 -5.84 -17.69
CA LEU A 307 -33.69 -5.63 -16.27
C LEU A 307 -33.42 -6.93 -15.51
N SER A 308 -33.92 -8.08 -16.00
CA SER A 308 -33.70 -9.37 -15.34
C SER A 308 -32.34 -9.95 -15.71
N SER A 309 -31.43 -10.12 -14.74
CA SER A 309 -30.12 -10.74 -14.95
C SER A 309 -30.23 -12.26 -15.22
N GLU A 310 -29.10 -12.98 -15.32
CA GLU A 310 -29.05 -14.44 -15.54
C GLU A 310 -29.94 -15.27 -14.59
N LEU A 311 -30.23 -14.75 -13.38
CA LEU A 311 -31.07 -15.39 -12.37
C LEU A 311 -32.57 -15.13 -12.53
N GLY A 312 -32.98 -14.29 -13.49
CA GLY A 312 -34.40 -13.99 -13.75
C GLY A 312 -35.07 -13.05 -12.72
N GLU A 313 -34.28 -12.29 -11.98
CA GLU A 313 -34.75 -11.34 -10.97
C GLU A 313 -34.43 -9.89 -11.37
N VAL A 314 -35.29 -8.94 -10.97
CA VAL A 314 -35.17 -7.50 -11.26
C VAL A 314 -34.90 -6.74 -9.98
N ARG A 315 -33.78 -6.00 -9.96
CA ARG A 315 -33.43 -5.13 -8.84
C ARG A 315 -34.37 -3.92 -8.79
N PRO A 316 -35.05 -3.64 -7.66
CA PRO A 316 -36.00 -2.53 -7.57
C PRO A 316 -35.41 -1.15 -7.89
N ILE A 317 -34.16 -0.90 -7.49
CA ILE A 317 -33.50 0.38 -7.75
C ILE A 317 -33.15 0.58 -9.22
N GLU A 318 -32.71 -0.48 -9.91
CA GLU A 318 -32.38 -0.44 -11.33
C GLU A 318 -33.64 -0.13 -12.16
N LEU A 319 -34.77 -0.73 -11.78
CA LEU A 319 -36.09 -0.44 -12.35
C LEU A 319 -36.47 1.03 -12.19
N GLN A 320 -36.26 1.64 -11.02
CA GLN A 320 -36.60 3.03 -10.77
C GLN A 320 -35.73 4.01 -11.57
N VAL A 321 -34.43 3.71 -11.71
CA VAL A 321 -33.49 4.54 -12.47
C VAL A 321 -33.76 4.46 -13.96
N VAL A 322 -33.89 3.25 -14.51
CA VAL A 322 -34.18 3.06 -15.94
C VAL A 322 -35.57 3.61 -16.28
N GLY A 323 -36.57 3.38 -15.41
CA GLY A 323 -37.91 3.93 -15.60
C GLY A 323 -37.95 5.46 -15.57
N ALA A 324 -37.18 6.11 -14.69
CA ALA A 324 -37.08 7.57 -14.65
C ALA A 324 -36.45 8.13 -15.93
N GLN A 325 -35.46 7.42 -16.51
CA GLN A 325 -34.86 7.83 -17.77
C GLN A 325 -35.81 7.67 -18.96
N LEU A 326 -36.58 6.57 -19.01
CA LEU A 326 -37.63 6.39 -20.03
C LEU A 326 -38.61 7.56 -20.01
N GLN A 327 -38.99 8.01 -18.81
CA GLN A 327 -39.91 9.12 -18.63
C GLN A 327 -39.27 10.49 -18.98
N ALA A 328 -38.00 10.71 -18.62
CA ALA A 328 -37.28 11.94 -18.95
C ALA A 328 -37.12 12.12 -20.47
N GLU A 329 -36.96 11.02 -21.20
CA GLU A 329 -36.77 10.97 -22.64
C GLU A 329 -38.06 10.72 -23.45
N ASP A 330 -39.21 10.66 -22.78
CA ASP A 330 -40.55 10.37 -23.32
C ASP A 330 -40.61 9.08 -24.17
N ILE A 331 -39.89 8.04 -23.75
CA ILE A 331 -39.81 6.74 -24.43
C ILE A 331 -41.00 5.90 -23.97
N THR A 332 -41.99 5.73 -24.85
CA THR A 332 -43.25 5.05 -24.50
C THR A 332 -43.49 3.77 -25.29
N THR A 333 -42.75 3.55 -26.38
CA THR A 333 -42.91 2.40 -27.29
C THR A 333 -41.67 1.51 -27.37
N LEU A 334 -41.85 0.24 -27.77
CA LEU A 334 -40.73 -0.71 -27.92
C LEU A 334 -39.74 -0.27 -29.02
N ALA A 335 -40.24 0.28 -30.13
CA ALA A 335 -39.40 0.71 -31.24
C ALA A 335 -38.47 1.88 -30.87
N GLU A 336 -38.96 2.82 -30.05
CA GLU A 336 -38.14 3.93 -29.54
C GLU A 336 -37.05 3.44 -28.59
N TYR A 337 -37.40 2.46 -27.74
CA TYR A 337 -36.46 1.83 -26.81
C TYR A 337 -35.35 1.07 -27.54
N GLU A 338 -35.68 0.26 -28.55
CA GLU A 338 -34.70 -0.47 -29.37
C GLU A 338 -33.76 0.48 -30.12
N ASN A 339 -34.25 1.62 -30.62
CA ASN A 339 -33.43 2.61 -31.31
C ASN A 339 -32.48 3.36 -30.36
N LYS A 340 -32.95 3.70 -29.16
CA LYS A 340 -32.16 4.44 -28.15
C LYS A 340 -31.22 3.56 -27.33
N GLY A 341 -31.33 2.24 -27.47
CA GLY A 341 -30.40 1.25 -26.93
C GLY A 341 -30.82 0.65 -25.59
N PRO A 342 -30.13 -0.44 -25.16
CA PRO A 342 -30.47 -1.21 -23.97
C PRO A 342 -30.27 -0.41 -22.68
N LYS A 343 -30.71 -0.94 -21.53
CA LYS A 343 -30.63 -0.28 -20.21
C LYS A 343 -29.28 0.35 -19.86
N GLN A 344 -28.17 -0.25 -20.31
CA GLN A 344 -26.81 0.24 -20.06
C GLN A 344 -26.61 1.66 -20.62
N LYS A 345 -27.06 1.90 -21.85
CA LYS A 345 -27.00 3.23 -22.48
C LYS A 345 -27.93 4.25 -21.84
N LEU A 346 -29.04 3.80 -21.25
CA LEU A 346 -29.94 4.69 -20.51
C LEU A 346 -29.31 5.13 -19.17
N VAL A 347 -28.62 4.22 -18.47
CA VAL A 347 -27.89 4.54 -17.24
C VAL A 347 -26.69 5.44 -17.51
N GLU A 348 -25.95 5.21 -18.60
CA GLU A 348 -24.85 6.08 -19.05
C GLU A 348 -25.32 7.52 -19.32
N ARG A 349 -26.43 7.67 -20.06
CA ARG A 349 -27.02 8.99 -20.33
C ARG A 349 -27.52 9.69 -19.08
N PHE A 350 -28.06 8.94 -18.12
CA PHE A 350 -28.44 9.49 -16.82
C PHE A 350 -27.23 10.05 -16.07
N LEU A 351 -26.11 9.33 -16.04
CA LEU A 351 -24.86 9.82 -15.44
C LEU A 351 -24.35 11.07 -16.17
N GLU A 352 -24.37 11.07 -17.50
CA GLU A 352 -23.95 12.21 -18.33
C GLU A 352 -24.78 13.46 -18.10
N GLU A 353 -26.10 13.33 -17.97
CA GLU A 353 -26.98 14.46 -17.69
C GLU A 353 -26.62 15.12 -16.35
N VAL A 354 -26.34 14.31 -15.31
CA VAL A 354 -25.96 14.82 -13.99
C VAL A 354 -24.55 15.43 -14.01
N ILE A 355 -23.61 14.85 -14.75
CA ILE A 355 -22.27 15.42 -14.93
C ILE A 355 -22.33 16.74 -15.72
N GLN A 356 -23.23 16.83 -16.71
CA GLN A 356 -23.47 18.05 -17.46
C GLN A 356 -24.11 19.14 -16.60
N ASP A 357 -24.96 18.77 -15.64
CA ASP A 357 -25.54 19.70 -14.68
C ASP A 357 -24.46 20.37 -13.80
N CYS A 358 -23.27 19.77 -13.64
CA CYS A 358 -22.13 20.39 -12.96
C CYS A 358 -21.43 21.49 -13.80
N GLY A 359 -21.75 21.62 -15.09
CA GLY A 359 -21.14 22.60 -16.01
C GLY A 359 -19.98 22.07 -16.84
N LEU A 360 -19.80 22.62 -18.06
CA LEU A 360 -18.79 22.15 -19.04
C LEU A 360 -17.35 22.19 -18.50
N GLU A 361 -17.04 23.20 -17.70
CA GLU A 361 -15.70 23.39 -17.10
C GLU A 361 -15.40 22.38 -15.99
N HIS A 362 -16.41 21.74 -15.42
CA HIS A 362 -16.30 20.85 -14.26
C HIS A 362 -16.54 19.37 -14.60
N GLN A 363 -16.79 19.02 -15.87
CA GLN A 363 -17.09 17.65 -16.28
C GLN A 363 -15.97 16.67 -15.98
N GLN A 364 -14.72 17.05 -16.23
CA GLN A 364 -13.56 16.18 -15.98
C GLN A 364 -13.39 15.91 -14.47
N ALA A 365 -13.54 16.94 -13.64
CA ALA A 365 -13.48 16.82 -12.19
C ALA A 365 -14.66 15.99 -11.65
N ALA A 366 -15.88 16.17 -12.17
CA ALA A 366 -17.05 15.41 -11.76
C ALA A 366 -16.94 13.91 -12.11
N ASN A 367 -16.43 13.59 -13.31
CA ASN A 367 -16.12 12.20 -13.71
C ASN A 367 -15.08 11.56 -12.78
N LEU A 368 -14.03 12.32 -12.46
CA LEU A 368 -12.96 11.83 -11.60
C LEU A 368 -13.43 11.64 -10.15
N VAL A 369 -14.24 12.55 -9.59
CA VAL A 369 -14.85 12.39 -8.27
C VAL A 369 -15.74 11.14 -8.23
N LEU A 370 -16.56 10.90 -9.26
CA LEU A 370 -17.36 9.67 -9.36
C LEU A 370 -16.47 8.43 -9.41
N TYR A 371 -15.35 8.47 -10.14
CA TYR A 371 -14.37 7.38 -10.19
C TYR A 371 -13.67 7.15 -8.85
N LEU A 372 -13.26 8.21 -8.14
CA LEU A 372 -12.60 8.11 -6.82
C LEU A 372 -13.54 7.55 -5.74
N LEU A 373 -14.86 7.72 -5.91
CA LEU A 373 -15.88 7.09 -5.07
C LEU A 373 -16.19 5.62 -5.46
N THR A 374 -15.35 5.01 -6.30
CA THR A 374 -15.35 3.58 -6.64
C THR A 374 -13.98 2.96 -6.35
N ASP A 375 -13.90 1.65 -6.08
CA ASP A 375 -12.62 0.93 -5.93
C ASP A 375 -12.42 -0.19 -6.98
N GLU A 376 -11.22 -0.78 -7.04
CA GLU A 376 -10.88 -1.81 -8.04
C GLU A 376 -11.72 -3.09 -7.96
N ASN A 377 -12.42 -3.30 -6.85
CA ASN A 377 -13.34 -4.41 -6.63
C ASN A 377 -14.80 -4.02 -6.96
N ASN A 378 -15.01 -2.88 -7.62
CA ASN A 378 -16.31 -2.27 -7.91
C ASN A 378 -17.17 -2.04 -6.66
N THR A 379 -16.52 -1.78 -5.54
CA THR A 379 -17.15 -1.31 -4.32
C THR A 379 -17.19 0.22 -4.27
N ARG A 380 -17.90 0.73 -3.27
CA ARG A 380 -18.15 2.16 -3.06
C ARG A 380 -17.48 2.61 -1.75
N PRO A 381 -16.21 3.03 -1.75
CA PRO A 381 -15.55 3.52 -0.54
C PRO A 381 -16.22 4.77 0.02
N LEU A 382 -16.22 4.90 1.35
CA LEU A 382 -16.65 6.10 2.06
C LEU A 382 -15.43 7.04 2.16
N LYS A 383 -15.51 8.25 1.62
CA LYS A 383 -14.39 9.20 1.58
C LYS A 383 -14.73 10.54 2.22
N THR A 384 -13.76 11.18 2.87
CA THR A 384 -13.94 12.54 3.40
C THR A 384 -13.80 13.59 2.30
N ARG A 385 -14.33 14.80 2.54
CA ARG A 385 -14.07 15.96 1.67
C ARG A 385 -12.56 16.20 1.49
N SER A 386 -11.75 16.05 2.55
CA SER A 386 -10.30 16.28 2.51
C SER A 386 -9.57 15.23 1.70
N GLU A 387 -9.92 13.94 1.85
CA GLU A 387 -9.37 12.84 1.03
C GLU A 387 -9.68 13.05 -0.46
N LEU A 388 -10.94 13.37 -0.80
CA LEU A 388 -11.33 13.65 -2.18
C LEU A 388 -10.61 14.89 -2.74
N THR A 389 -10.30 15.86 -1.89
CA THR A 389 -9.58 17.07 -2.31
C THR A 389 -8.12 16.75 -2.65
N GLU A 390 -7.43 15.99 -1.80
CA GLU A 390 -6.03 15.63 -2.02
C GLU A 390 -5.85 14.70 -3.22
N GLU A 391 -6.67 13.66 -3.34
CA GLU A 391 -6.63 12.74 -4.49
C GLU A 391 -6.99 13.45 -5.81
N LEU A 392 -7.92 14.41 -5.78
CA LEU A 392 -8.29 15.19 -6.96
C LEU A 392 -7.20 16.20 -7.35
N LYS A 393 -6.48 16.78 -6.37
CA LYS A 393 -5.29 17.63 -6.60
C LYS A 393 -4.17 16.82 -7.25
N GLU A 394 -3.91 15.62 -6.73
CA GLU A 394 -2.90 14.70 -7.27
C GLU A 394 -3.22 14.32 -8.73
N ALA A 395 -4.45 13.93 -9.00
CA ALA A 395 -4.85 13.46 -10.31
C ALA A 395 -5.00 14.57 -11.38
N LEU A 396 -5.26 15.83 -10.99
CA LEU A 396 -5.39 16.97 -11.92
C LEU A 396 -4.18 17.92 -11.97
N GLY A 397 -3.23 17.80 -11.03
CA GLY A 397 -2.01 18.61 -10.99
C GLY A 397 -2.24 20.13 -10.84
N LYS A 398 -3.38 20.56 -10.25
CA LYS A 398 -3.77 21.97 -10.11
C LYS A 398 -4.11 22.31 -8.65
N THR A 399 -3.68 23.47 -8.18
CA THR A 399 -3.78 23.90 -6.77
C THR A 399 -5.11 24.57 -6.39
N GLY A 400 -6.06 24.76 -7.31
CA GLY A 400 -7.30 25.55 -7.11
C GLY A 400 -8.63 24.80 -7.28
N VAL A 401 -8.77 23.60 -6.72
CA VAL A 401 -9.93 22.71 -6.97
C VAL A 401 -11.05 22.82 -5.92
N GLU A 402 -10.81 23.46 -4.77
CA GLU A 402 -11.71 23.43 -3.61
C GLU A 402 -13.11 24.01 -3.87
N TYR A 403 -13.20 25.15 -4.55
CA TYR A 403 -14.50 25.76 -4.90
C TYR A 403 -15.29 24.94 -5.93
N GLN A 404 -14.58 24.19 -6.79
CA GLN A 404 -15.20 23.34 -7.80
C GLN A 404 -15.77 22.06 -7.18
N LEU A 405 -15.06 21.49 -6.20
CA LEU A 405 -15.46 20.27 -5.51
C LEU A 405 -16.75 20.46 -4.71
N ASP A 406 -16.94 21.60 -4.05
CA ASP A 406 -18.15 21.87 -3.26
C ASP A 406 -19.41 21.93 -4.13
N LEU A 407 -19.33 22.51 -5.33
CA LEU A 407 -20.42 22.53 -6.30
C LEU A 407 -20.74 21.13 -6.83
N ILE A 408 -19.70 20.37 -7.21
CA ILE A 408 -19.83 19.01 -7.73
C ILE A 408 -20.46 18.09 -6.67
N LEU A 409 -19.94 18.09 -5.44
CA LEU A 409 -20.47 17.27 -4.34
C LEU A 409 -21.89 17.68 -3.96
N TYR A 410 -22.24 18.97 -4.06
CA TYR A 410 -23.62 19.42 -3.91
C TYR A 410 -24.53 18.79 -4.96
N ILE A 411 -24.22 18.93 -6.25
CA ILE A 411 -25.07 18.43 -7.35
C ILE A 411 -25.16 16.90 -7.32
N LEU A 412 -24.04 16.20 -7.11
CA LEU A 412 -24.00 14.74 -6.99
C LEU A 412 -24.77 14.22 -5.78
N SER A 413 -24.77 14.95 -4.67
CA SER A 413 -25.55 14.56 -3.48
C SER A 413 -27.04 14.84 -3.64
N GLN A 414 -27.40 15.97 -4.26
CA GLN A 414 -28.79 16.35 -4.49
C GLN A 414 -29.45 15.57 -5.63
N SER A 415 -28.67 15.02 -6.57
CA SER A 415 -29.16 14.12 -7.63
C SER A 415 -29.46 12.70 -7.15
N GLY A 416 -28.96 12.32 -5.96
CA GLY A 416 -29.11 10.98 -5.40
C GLY A 416 -28.09 9.95 -5.89
N LEU A 417 -27.01 10.41 -6.55
CA LEU A 417 -25.89 9.54 -6.93
C LEU A 417 -24.89 9.32 -5.79
N VAL A 418 -24.70 10.34 -4.94
CA VAL A 418 -23.76 10.32 -3.81
C VAL A 418 -24.50 10.58 -2.50
N SER A 419 -24.29 9.75 -1.48
CA SER A 419 -24.74 10.03 -0.12
C SER A 419 -23.73 10.91 0.60
N ARG A 420 -24.22 11.99 1.23
CA ARG A 420 -23.47 12.83 2.15
C ARG A 420 -23.88 12.52 3.59
N GLU A 421 -22.89 12.26 4.44
CA GLU A 421 -23.07 11.97 5.87
C GLU A 421 -22.16 12.85 6.71
N ILE A 422 -22.61 13.30 7.87
CA ILE A 422 -21.83 14.15 8.78
C ILE A 422 -21.61 13.37 10.07
N VAL A 423 -20.35 13.09 10.39
CA VAL A 423 -19.90 12.36 11.57
C VAL A 423 -18.94 13.24 12.35
N ASP A 424 -19.29 13.59 13.59
CA ASP A 424 -18.46 14.40 14.51
C ASP A 424 -17.93 15.73 13.93
N GLY A 425 -18.69 16.32 13.00
CA GLY A 425 -18.32 17.57 12.31
C GLY A 425 -17.60 17.38 10.98
N THR A 426 -17.23 16.16 10.61
CA THR A 426 -16.58 15.80 9.34
C THR A 426 -17.59 15.26 8.33
N GLU A 427 -17.46 15.67 7.06
CA GLU A 427 -18.34 15.25 5.96
C GLU A 427 -17.77 14.09 5.17
N PHE A 428 -18.57 13.04 5.02
CA PHE A 428 -18.26 11.82 4.27
C PHE A 428 -19.18 11.70 3.06
N TYR A 429 -18.61 11.19 1.96
CA TYR A 429 -19.23 11.04 0.66
C TYR A 429 -19.03 9.59 0.17
N GLN A 430 -20.09 8.97 -0.34
CA GLN A 430 -20.07 7.61 -0.88
C GLN A 430 -21.08 7.49 -2.01
N LEU A 431 -20.84 6.64 -3.01
CA LEU A 431 -21.90 6.32 -3.98
C LEU A 431 -23.11 5.70 -3.29
N VAL A 432 -24.32 5.94 -3.81
CA VAL A 432 -25.53 5.40 -3.17
C VAL A 432 -25.69 3.89 -3.42
N HIS A 433 -25.19 3.36 -4.54
CA HIS A 433 -25.35 1.96 -4.91
C HIS A 433 -24.15 1.33 -5.64
N ASP A 434 -23.85 0.08 -5.29
CA ASP A 434 -22.71 -0.70 -5.81
C ASP A 434 -22.81 -0.95 -7.33
N TYR A 435 -24.02 -1.11 -7.89
CA TYR A 435 -24.17 -1.35 -9.34
C TYR A 435 -23.65 -0.19 -10.20
N LEU A 436 -23.61 1.04 -9.67
CA LEU A 436 -23.09 2.21 -10.39
C LEU A 436 -21.57 2.18 -10.49
N ALA A 437 -20.88 1.50 -9.56
CA ALA A 437 -19.43 1.43 -9.55
C ALA A 437 -18.90 0.70 -10.79
N ASP A 438 -19.53 -0.42 -11.16
CA ASP A 438 -19.24 -1.16 -12.40
C ASP A 438 -19.33 -0.25 -13.63
N PHE A 439 -20.43 0.51 -13.75
CA PHE A 439 -20.67 1.40 -14.89
C PHE A 439 -19.66 2.54 -14.97
N ILE A 440 -19.40 3.22 -13.85
CA ILE A 440 -18.45 4.34 -13.78
C ILE A 440 -17.05 3.87 -14.16
N ARG A 441 -16.64 2.67 -13.70
CA ARG A 441 -15.32 2.11 -14.02
C ARG A 441 -15.19 1.62 -15.45
N GLN A 442 -16.22 0.99 -16.01
CA GLN A 442 -16.23 0.59 -17.42
C GLN A 442 -16.11 1.80 -18.34
N LYS A 443 -16.87 2.87 -18.06
CA LYS A 443 -16.80 4.13 -18.82
C LYS A 443 -15.42 4.78 -18.73
N HIS A 444 -14.82 4.83 -17.54
CA HIS A 444 -13.46 5.38 -17.39
C HIS A 444 -12.40 4.54 -18.12
N ARG A 445 -12.58 3.22 -18.25
CA ARG A 445 -11.71 2.37 -19.08
C ARG A 445 -11.88 2.67 -20.57
N SER A 446 -13.10 2.76 -21.08
CA SER A 446 -13.34 3.10 -22.50
C SER A 446 -12.83 4.49 -22.87
N ASP A 447 -12.99 5.48 -21.99
CA ASP A 447 -12.49 6.84 -22.21
C ASP A 447 -10.95 6.88 -22.22
N ARG A 448 -10.29 6.05 -21.40
CA ARG A 448 -8.83 5.87 -21.43
C ARG A 448 -8.35 5.16 -22.70
N GLU A 449 -9.08 4.16 -23.19
CA GLU A 449 -8.75 3.45 -24.43
C GLU A 449 -8.83 4.38 -25.65
N VAL A 450 -9.88 5.20 -25.75
CA VAL A 450 -10.01 6.21 -26.81
C VAL A 450 -8.90 7.26 -26.72
N ALA A 451 -8.58 7.73 -25.51
CA ALA A 451 -7.47 8.66 -25.30
C ALA A 451 -6.11 8.02 -25.68
N PHE A 452 -5.92 6.74 -25.38
CA PHE A 452 -4.71 5.98 -25.72
C PHE A 452 -4.57 5.79 -27.25
N GLU A 453 -5.67 5.49 -27.96
CA GLU A 453 -5.67 5.41 -29.43
C GLU A 453 -5.34 6.76 -30.09
N GLN A 454 -5.91 7.86 -29.59
CA GLN A 454 -5.58 9.21 -30.07
C GLN A 454 -4.11 9.56 -29.82
N LEU A 455 -3.56 9.15 -28.67
CA LEU A 455 -2.16 9.39 -28.32
C LEU A 455 -1.21 8.52 -29.15
N GLN A 456 -1.58 7.26 -29.45
CA GLN A 456 -0.87 6.43 -30.41
C GLN A 456 -0.89 7.01 -31.82
N GLN A 457 -2.02 7.55 -32.27
CA GLN A 457 -2.14 8.17 -33.58
C GLN A 457 -1.28 9.45 -33.68
N LYS A 458 -1.26 10.25 -32.61
CA LYS A 458 -0.40 11.44 -32.51
C LYS A 458 1.09 11.10 -32.41
N ASN A 459 1.44 10.03 -31.69
CA ASN A 459 2.81 9.52 -31.64
C ASN A 459 3.28 9.00 -33.00
N LYS A 460 2.38 8.39 -33.77
CA LYS A 460 2.67 7.94 -35.14
C LYS A 460 2.90 9.13 -36.09
N GLU A 461 2.12 10.20 -35.97
CA GLU A 461 2.36 11.45 -36.71
C GLU A 461 3.71 12.09 -36.31
N LEU A 462 4.06 12.08 -35.02
CA LEU A 462 5.35 12.55 -34.51
C LEU A 462 6.52 11.67 -35.00
N GLU A 463 6.35 10.35 -35.09
CA GLU A 463 7.36 9.45 -35.64
C GLU A 463 7.59 9.68 -37.14
N GLU A 464 6.53 9.95 -37.91
CA GLU A 464 6.63 10.32 -39.32
C GLU A 464 7.37 11.67 -39.50
N ASP A 465 7.09 12.66 -38.65
CA ASP A 465 7.80 13.92 -38.64
C ASP A 465 9.28 13.75 -38.26
N VAL A 466 9.59 12.93 -37.25
CA VAL A 466 10.97 12.62 -36.84
C VAL A 466 11.74 11.92 -37.97
N ASP A 467 11.10 11.01 -38.73
CA ASP A 467 11.72 10.39 -39.90
C ASP A 467 12.00 11.41 -41.02
N ILE A 468 11.07 12.34 -41.29
CA ILE A 468 11.27 13.44 -42.23
C ILE A 468 12.45 14.34 -41.81
N TYR A 469 12.52 14.72 -40.53
CA TYR A 469 13.63 15.51 -39.98
C TYR A 469 14.96 14.75 -40.02
N SER A 470 14.96 13.44 -39.80
CA SER A 470 16.17 12.59 -39.88
C SER A 470 16.70 12.47 -41.32
N ARG A 471 15.80 12.40 -42.31
CA ARG A 471 16.15 12.39 -43.74
C ARG A 471 16.72 13.74 -44.16
N LEU A 472 16.11 14.84 -43.69
CA LEU A 472 16.61 16.20 -43.93
C LEU A 472 18.00 16.43 -43.27
N ALA A 473 18.22 15.89 -42.07
CA ALA A 473 19.51 15.91 -41.38
C ALA A 473 20.58 15.11 -42.13
N LYS A 474 20.26 13.92 -42.66
CA LYS A 474 21.19 13.13 -43.51
C LYS A 474 21.52 13.84 -44.83
N GLU A 475 20.55 14.51 -45.44
CA GLU A 475 20.73 15.28 -46.69
C GLU A 475 21.66 16.50 -46.45
N THR A 476 21.45 17.21 -45.34
CA THR A 476 22.29 18.35 -44.94
C THR A 476 23.70 17.92 -44.53
N GLU A 477 23.87 16.76 -43.89
CA GLU A 477 25.18 16.19 -43.57
C GLU A 477 25.95 15.75 -44.83
N ARG A 478 25.27 15.21 -45.85
CA ARG A 478 25.87 14.91 -47.17
C ARG A 478 26.35 16.18 -47.87
N ARG A 479 25.55 17.26 -47.83
CA ARG A 479 25.97 18.58 -48.34
C ARG A 479 27.16 19.13 -47.56
N ARG A 480 27.15 19.00 -46.24
CA ARG A 480 28.25 19.45 -45.37
C ARG A 480 29.54 18.66 -45.63
N LYS A 481 29.45 17.35 -45.88
CA LYS A 481 30.57 16.48 -46.28
C LYS A 481 31.12 16.85 -47.67
N ALA A 482 30.26 17.20 -48.63
CA ALA A 482 30.67 17.71 -49.94
C ALA A 482 31.34 19.10 -49.86
N GLU A 483 30.80 20.00 -49.04
CA GLU A 483 31.39 21.32 -48.77
C GLU A 483 32.73 21.23 -48.03
N THR A 484 32.89 20.28 -47.10
CA THR A 484 34.19 20.05 -46.43
C THR A 484 35.27 19.54 -47.38
N ARG A 485 34.90 18.74 -48.40
CA ARG A 485 35.82 18.31 -49.47
C ARG A 485 36.21 19.49 -50.38
N SER A 486 35.27 20.40 -50.67
CA SER A 486 35.54 21.63 -51.42
C SER A 486 36.42 22.62 -50.64
N ARG A 487 36.20 22.76 -49.33
CA ARG A 487 36.99 23.64 -48.45
C ARG A 487 38.41 23.12 -48.16
N GLN A 488 38.66 21.80 -48.29
CA GLN A 488 40.01 21.24 -48.22
C GLN A 488 40.86 21.61 -49.44
N LEU A 489 40.25 21.76 -50.62
CA LEU A 489 40.91 22.25 -51.84
C LEU A 489 41.18 23.77 -51.79
N GLU A 490 40.30 24.56 -51.17
CA GLU A 490 40.52 26.00 -50.96
C GLU A 490 41.56 26.31 -49.88
N ARG A 491 41.70 25.46 -48.85
CA ARG A 491 42.70 25.63 -47.77
C ARG A 491 44.14 25.42 -48.22
N ILE A 492 44.37 24.70 -49.32
CA ILE A 492 45.69 24.60 -49.97
C ILE A 492 46.06 25.94 -50.64
N MET A 493 45.07 26.70 -51.12
CA MET A 493 45.26 28.01 -51.76
C MET A 493 45.31 29.18 -50.76
N ALA A 494 44.71 29.05 -49.58
CA ALA A 494 44.64 30.11 -48.58
C ALA A 494 45.81 30.10 -47.56
N ALA A 495 46.82 29.25 -47.75
CA ALA A 495 48.10 29.36 -47.04
C ALA A 495 48.95 30.57 -47.48
N LEU A 496 48.43 31.43 -48.38
CA LEU A 496 49.16 32.53 -49.01
C LEU A 496 48.75 33.95 -48.61
N ALA A 497 47.81 34.16 -47.68
CA ALA A 497 47.45 35.53 -47.26
C ALA A 497 47.29 35.61 -45.73
N GLY A 498 48.39 35.98 -45.08
CA GLY A 498 48.48 36.09 -43.64
C GLY A 498 47.64 37.21 -43.03
N VAL A 499 47.29 36.96 -41.77
CA VAL A 499 47.42 37.85 -40.61
C VAL A 499 46.71 39.21 -40.72
N LEU A 500 45.67 39.42 -39.90
CA LEU A 500 45.65 40.50 -38.90
C LEU A 500 44.52 40.31 -37.85
N PHE A 501 44.94 40.48 -36.61
CA PHE A 501 44.29 40.26 -35.32
C PHE A 501 43.37 41.42 -34.89
N ALA A 502 42.25 41.12 -34.21
CA ALA A 502 41.66 41.86 -33.07
C ALA A 502 40.19 41.47 -32.73
N GLY A 503 39.56 40.55 -33.47
CA GLY A 503 38.18 40.10 -33.20
C GLY A 503 38.03 38.70 -32.58
N PHE A 504 39.12 37.94 -32.43
CA PHE A 504 39.05 36.50 -32.17
C PHE A 504 38.92 36.11 -30.70
N THR A 505 39.25 36.97 -29.75
CA THR A 505 39.20 36.62 -28.31
C THR A 505 37.78 36.71 -27.75
N LEU A 506 36.99 37.70 -28.16
CA LEU A 506 35.58 37.85 -27.74
C LEU A 506 34.65 36.88 -28.48
N PHE A 507 34.92 36.59 -29.76
CA PHE A 507 34.12 35.63 -30.52
C PHE A 507 34.39 34.18 -30.11
N ALA A 508 35.65 33.80 -29.83
CA ALA A 508 35.98 32.47 -29.33
C ALA A 508 35.50 32.23 -27.88
N MET A 509 35.51 33.28 -27.03
CA MET A 509 34.89 33.20 -25.70
C MET A 509 33.36 33.10 -25.77
N GLY A 510 32.73 33.82 -26.70
CA GLY A 510 31.28 33.70 -26.97
C GLY A 510 30.90 32.31 -27.48
N GLN A 511 31.69 31.74 -28.40
CA GLN A 511 31.49 30.38 -28.92
C GLN A 511 31.68 29.30 -27.85
N LYS A 512 32.74 29.39 -27.04
CA LYS A 512 32.96 28.44 -25.93
C LYS A 512 31.89 28.55 -24.85
N ARG A 513 31.36 29.76 -24.59
CA ARG A 513 30.24 29.94 -23.66
C ARG A 513 28.95 29.35 -24.21
N GLN A 514 28.64 29.55 -25.49
CA GLN A 514 27.46 28.94 -26.11
C GLN A 514 27.57 27.41 -26.18
N GLU A 515 28.76 26.87 -26.45
CA GLU A 515 29.00 25.42 -26.46
C GLU A 515 28.89 24.83 -25.06
N ALA A 516 29.42 25.52 -24.03
CA ALA A 516 29.26 25.11 -22.65
C ALA A 516 27.78 25.18 -22.20
N GLN A 517 27.06 26.25 -22.59
CA GLN A 517 25.64 26.43 -22.29
C GLN A 517 24.78 25.32 -22.93
N ALA A 518 25.01 25.03 -24.22
CA ALA A 518 24.29 23.97 -24.92
C ALA A 518 24.61 22.57 -24.37
N ARG A 519 25.83 22.34 -23.88
CA ARG A 519 26.20 21.10 -23.18
C ARG A 519 25.51 21.01 -21.82
N ILE A 520 25.41 22.11 -21.08
CA ILE A 520 24.67 22.20 -19.81
C ILE A 520 23.18 21.92 -20.03
N GLU A 521 22.57 22.54 -21.04
CA GLU A 521 21.17 22.30 -21.42
C GLU A 521 20.94 20.86 -21.87
N ALA A 522 21.88 20.26 -22.61
CA ALA A 522 21.84 18.85 -22.99
C ALA A 522 22.00 17.91 -21.78
N ILE A 523 22.82 18.28 -20.80
CA ILE A 523 22.99 17.56 -19.54
C ILE A 523 21.70 17.64 -18.70
N GLU A 524 21.08 18.82 -18.59
CA GLU A 524 19.82 19.01 -17.87
C GLU A 524 18.67 18.25 -18.55
N ALA A 525 18.56 18.32 -19.87
CA ALA A 525 17.58 17.57 -20.63
C ALA A 525 17.79 16.05 -20.53
N ALA A 526 19.05 15.59 -20.54
CA ALA A 526 19.39 14.18 -20.33
C ALA A 526 19.05 13.72 -18.91
N LYS A 527 19.34 14.54 -17.89
CA LYS A 527 18.96 14.32 -16.48
C LYS A 527 17.44 14.21 -16.33
N ASP A 528 16.68 15.13 -16.91
CA ASP A 528 15.22 15.10 -16.84
C ASP A 528 14.65 13.91 -17.62
N SER A 529 15.27 13.54 -18.75
CA SER A 529 14.92 12.32 -19.47
C SER A 529 15.23 11.04 -18.70
N LEU A 530 16.23 11.05 -17.81
CA LEU A 530 16.61 9.91 -16.95
C LEU A 530 15.72 9.76 -15.73
N ILE A 531 15.21 10.87 -15.19
CA ILE A 531 14.21 10.87 -14.11
C ILE A 531 12.86 10.35 -14.65
N VAL A 532 12.56 10.63 -15.91
CA VAL A 532 11.38 10.12 -16.63
C VAL A 532 11.64 8.75 -17.27
N ALA A 533 12.92 8.37 -17.47
CA ALA A 533 13.29 7.08 -17.99
C ALA A 533 12.89 5.99 -17.01
N ASP A 534 12.45 4.89 -17.60
CA ASP A 534 12.03 3.68 -16.93
C ASP A 534 13.06 3.26 -15.87
N GLN A 535 12.68 3.31 -14.58
CA GLN A 535 13.50 2.85 -13.45
C GLN A 535 14.00 1.40 -13.62
N ASN A 536 13.44 0.69 -14.61
CA ASN A 536 13.78 -0.67 -14.95
C ASN A 536 15.00 -0.83 -15.87
N ASP A 537 15.55 0.25 -16.43
CA ASP A 537 16.79 0.20 -17.24
C ASP A 537 18.05 0.64 -16.46
N GLN A 538 18.43 -0.15 -15.45
CA GLN A 538 19.61 0.10 -14.60
C GLN A 538 20.89 0.38 -15.40
N ILE A 539 21.13 -0.38 -16.48
CA ILE A 539 22.31 -0.22 -17.36
C ILE A 539 22.26 1.07 -18.18
N GLY A 540 21.09 1.42 -18.74
CA GLY A 540 20.89 2.66 -19.49
C GLY A 540 21.08 3.90 -18.63
N ILE A 541 20.54 3.86 -17.40
CA ILE A 541 20.74 4.90 -16.39
C ILE A 541 22.23 5.11 -16.13
N LEU A 542 22.98 4.04 -15.86
CA LEU A 542 24.41 4.07 -15.58
C LEU A 542 25.23 4.70 -16.73
N ARG A 543 24.96 4.26 -17.96
CA ARG A 543 25.63 4.78 -19.17
C ARG A 543 25.38 6.27 -19.35
N ALA A 544 24.13 6.70 -19.24
CA ALA A 544 23.78 8.09 -19.39
C ALA A 544 24.37 8.96 -18.26
N SER A 545 24.42 8.43 -17.03
CA SER A 545 25.07 9.05 -15.87
C SER A 545 26.57 9.30 -16.10
N LEU A 546 27.27 8.33 -16.69
CA LEU A 546 28.70 8.45 -17.03
C LEU A 546 28.94 9.46 -18.16
N ILE A 547 28.10 9.46 -19.19
CA ILE A 547 28.15 10.44 -20.28
C ILE A 547 27.90 11.86 -19.74
N ILE A 548 26.93 12.01 -18.84
CA ILE A 548 26.64 13.28 -18.17
C ILE A 548 27.84 13.71 -17.32
N GLY A 549 28.38 12.82 -16.48
CA GLY A 549 29.54 13.09 -15.62
C GLY A 549 30.79 13.54 -16.38
N GLU A 550 31.13 12.87 -17.48
CA GLU A 550 32.25 13.27 -18.34
C GLU A 550 32.03 14.67 -18.93
N ASN A 551 30.81 14.94 -19.42
CA ASN A 551 30.48 16.23 -20.00
C ASN A 551 30.50 17.38 -18.96
N ILE A 552 30.13 17.13 -17.71
CA ILE A 552 30.26 18.07 -16.59
C ILE A 552 31.73 18.43 -16.32
N GLN A 553 32.60 17.42 -16.20
CA GLN A 553 34.03 17.64 -15.97
C GLN A 553 34.67 18.46 -17.09
N GLN A 554 34.27 18.22 -18.34
CA GLN A 554 34.78 18.97 -19.49
C GLN A 554 34.26 20.42 -19.57
N THR A 555 33.09 20.71 -18.98
CA THR A 555 32.42 22.02 -19.08
C THR A 555 32.74 22.98 -17.93
N LYS A 556 33.36 22.51 -16.83
CA LYS A 556 33.56 23.29 -15.59
C LYS A 556 32.24 23.89 -15.09
N ALA A 557 31.23 23.03 -14.95
CA ALA A 557 29.90 23.39 -14.46
C ALA A 557 29.94 24.11 -13.10
N SER A 558 28.85 24.81 -12.76
CA SER A 558 28.70 25.38 -11.42
C SER A 558 28.53 24.26 -10.39
N LYS A 559 29.03 24.49 -9.17
CA LYS A 559 28.90 23.56 -8.04
C LYS A 559 27.44 23.20 -7.72
N ASP A 560 26.52 24.10 -8.03
CA ASP A 560 25.07 23.89 -7.89
C ASP A 560 24.53 22.89 -8.91
N LEU A 561 24.94 22.99 -10.17
CA LEU A 561 24.55 22.04 -11.22
C LEU A 561 25.16 20.65 -10.97
N GLU A 562 26.42 20.60 -10.51
CA GLU A 562 27.06 19.35 -10.07
C GLU A 562 26.26 18.70 -8.93
N ASN A 563 25.82 19.47 -7.94
CA ASN A 563 25.01 18.99 -6.82
C ASN A 563 23.60 18.53 -7.25
N GLN A 564 22.94 19.26 -8.15
CA GLN A 564 21.62 18.87 -8.66
C GLN A 564 21.68 17.59 -9.49
N ILE A 565 22.72 17.42 -10.30
CA ILE A 565 22.93 16.19 -11.06
C ILE A 565 23.29 15.06 -10.11
N ALA A 566 24.15 15.29 -9.13
CA ALA A 566 24.45 14.31 -8.08
C ALA A 566 23.19 13.87 -7.32
N LYS A 567 22.29 14.79 -6.98
CA LYS A 567 20.98 14.48 -6.35
C LYS A 567 20.12 13.60 -7.26
N GLY A 568 20.04 13.90 -8.56
CA GLY A 568 19.32 13.10 -9.54
C GLY A 568 19.92 11.70 -9.74
N LEU A 569 21.25 11.59 -9.80
CA LEU A 569 21.97 10.33 -9.94
C LEU A 569 21.85 9.43 -8.72
N ARG A 570 21.93 10.01 -7.50
CA ARG A 570 21.75 9.26 -6.25
C ARG A 570 20.35 8.69 -6.09
N LYS A 571 19.34 9.44 -6.55
CA LYS A 571 17.94 8.98 -6.58
C LYS A 571 17.72 7.82 -7.56
N LEU A 572 18.58 7.69 -8.58
CA LEU A 572 18.53 6.60 -9.57
C LEU A 572 19.40 5.40 -9.18
N SER A 573 20.49 5.59 -8.44
CA SER A 573 21.38 4.53 -7.92
C SER A 573 20.80 3.79 -6.71
N ASP A 574 19.58 4.13 -6.32
CA ASP A 574 18.90 3.71 -5.10
C ASP A 574 18.43 2.24 -5.13
N ASN A 575 18.28 1.69 -6.33
CA ASN A 575 18.47 0.27 -6.52
C ASN A 575 19.96 0.09 -6.76
N SER A 576 20.71 -0.27 -5.73
CA SER A 576 22.10 -0.72 -5.86
C SER A 576 22.22 -1.50 -7.16
N LEU A 577 23.07 -1.07 -8.07
CA LEU A 577 23.10 -1.59 -9.44
C LEU A 577 23.43 -3.08 -9.37
N HIS A 578 22.39 -3.90 -9.54
CA HIS A 578 22.46 -5.34 -9.38
C HIS A 578 22.50 -6.02 -10.73
N GLU A 579 21.92 -5.37 -11.75
CA GLU A 579 21.93 -5.90 -13.11
C GLU A 579 23.38 -5.87 -13.65
N ARG A 580 23.99 -7.05 -13.72
CA ARG A 580 25.31 -7.25 -14.30
C ARG A 580 25.25 -7.36 -15.81
N ASN A 581 24.17 -7.94 -16.34
CA ASN A 581 23.98 -8.13 -17.77
C ASN A 581 22.52 -8.34 -18.16
N ARG A 582 22.20 -8.11 -19.44
CA ARG A 582 20.87 -8.29 -20.02
C ARG A 582 20.95 -9.11 -21.30
N LEU A 583 20.12 -10.13 -21.38
CA LEU A 583 19.96 -11.03 -22.51
C LEU A 583 18.65 -10.69 -23.22
N GLU A 584 18.72 -9.92 -24.30
CA GLU A 584 17.53 -9.45 -25.02
C GLU A 584 17.08 -10.44 -26.11
N GLN A 585 15.78 -10.64 -26.19
CA GLN A 585 15.10 -11.47 -27.18
C GLN A 585 13.98 -10.69 -27.88
N ASN A 586 13.46 -11.22 -28.98
CA ASN A 586 12.39 -10.63 -29.77
C ASN A 586 10.99 -10.83 -29.15
N ASP A 587 10.83 -11.79 -28.22
CA ASP A 587 9.55 -12.13 -27.59
C ASP A 587 9.76 -12.65 -26.15
N SER A 588 8.67 -12.83 -25.41
CA SER A 588 8.66 -13.14 -23.98
C SER A 588 9.46 -14.39 -23.64
N VAL A 589 10.27 -14.30 -22.59
CA VAL A 589 11.09 -15.41 -22.10
C VAL A 589 10.40 -16.03 -20.89
N LEU A 590 10.11 -17.32 -20.97
CA LEU A 590 9.34 -18.05 -19.96
C LEU A 590 10.22 -18.99 -19.13
N ALA A 591 11.36 -19.41 -19.69
CA ALA A 591 12.29 -20.32 -19.04
C ALA A 591 13.75 -19.85 -19.21
N ALA A 592 14.51 -19.93 -18.13
CA ALA A 592 15.96 -19.77 -18.13
C ALA A 592 16.60 -20.80 -17.18
N SER A 593 17.71 -21.41 -17.59
CA SER A 593 18.45 -22.36 -16.77
C SER A 593 19.95 -22.17 -16.97
N TYR A 594 20.69 -22.16 -15.87
CA TYR A 594 22.14 -22.32 -15.92
C TYR A 594 22.52 -23.77 -16.26
N SER A 595 23.66 -23.92 -16.92
CA SER A 595 24.38 -25.18 -17.03
C SER A 595 25.07 -25.53 -15.71
N PRO A 596 25.36 -26.81 -15.44
CA PRO A 596 25.98 -27.23 -14.17
C PRO A 596 27.37 -26.62 -13.91
N ASP A 597 28.09 -26.24 -14.97
CA ASP A 597 29.38 -25.55 -14.89
C ASP A 597 29.24 -24.02 -14.67
N GLY A 598 28.03 -23.47 -14.83
CA GLY A 598 27.73 -22.05 -14.66
C GLY A 598 28.14 -21.18 -15.85
N GLU A 599 28.73 -21.76 -16.90
CA GLU A 599 29.33 -21.02 -18.01
C GLU A 599 28.33 -20.69 -19.11
N VAL A 600 27.23 -21.43 -19.19
CA VAL A 600 26.20 -21.31 -20.23
C VAL A 600 24.81 -21.17 -19.61
N ILE A 601 23.98 -20.33 -20.21
CA ILE A 601 22.57 -20.12 -19.86
C ILE A 601 21.73 -20.53 -21.07
N ALA A 602 20.78 -21.43 -20.86
CA ALA A 602 19.76 -21.76 -21.85
C ALA A 602 18.48 -20.96 -21.57
N THR A 603 17.85 -20.47 -22.62
CA THR A 603 16.61 -19.68 -22.52
C THR A 603 15.58 -20.19 -23.53
N GLY A 604 14.30 -20.10 -23.18
CA GLY A 604 13.19 -20.47 -24.05
C GLY A 604 11.93 -19.66 -23.72
N GLY A 605 11.04 -19.51 -24.70
CA GLY A 605 9.82 -18.72 -24.54
C GLY A 605 8.97 -18.68 -25.79
N ASN A 606 8.30 -17.55 -26.01
CA ASN A 606 7.33 -17.35 -27.09
C ASN A 606 7.94 -17.36 -28.49
N GLU A 607 9.24 -17.10 -28.60
CA GLU A 607 9.96 -17.24 -29.88
C GLU A 607 9.97 -18.68 -30.42
N LYS A 608 9.62 -19.68 -29.60
CA LYS A 608 9.65 -21.11 -29.94
C LYS A 608 11.06 -21.63 -30.26
N VAL A 609 12.07 -20.83 -29.95
CA VAL A 609 13.50 -21.10 -30.12
C VAL A 609 14.16 -21.16 -28.76
N ILE A 610 15.03 -22.15 -28.58
CA ILE A 610 15.93 -22.24 -27.45
C ILE A 610 17.24 -21.58 -27.84
N LYS A 611 17.69 -20.63 -27.03
CA LYS A 611 18.96 -19.91 -27.23
C LYS A 611 19.94 -20.23 -26.12
N LEU A 612 21.20 -20.39 -26.50
CA LEU A 612 22.31 -20.50 -25.56
C LEU A 612 23.10 -19.20 -25.52
N TRP A 613 23.46 -18.82 -24.30
CA TRP A 613 24.25 -17.65 -23.96
C TRP A 613 25.39 -18.06 -23.07
N ASN A 614 26.52 -17.37 -23.11
CA ASN A 614 27.55 -17.58 -22.10
C ASN A 614 27.21 -16.79 -20.81
N ARG A 615 27.96 -17.07 -19.72
CA ARG A 615 27.85 -16.37 -18.43
C ARG A 615 27.98 -14.84 -18.57
N ASN A 616 28.67 -14.38 -19.61
CA ASN A 616 28.92 -12.96 -19.90
C ASN A 616 27.84 -12.32 -20.80
N GLY A 617 26.69 -12.98 -21.00
CA GLY A 617 25.58 -12.41 -21.76
C GLY A 617 25.72 -12.50 -23.28
N GLN A 618 26.76 -13.13 -23.81
CA GLN A 618 26.98 -13.22 -25.25
C GLN A 618 26.24 -14.41 -25.84
N PHE A 619 25.60 -14.17 -26.98
CA PHE A 619 24.91 -15.19 -27.74
C PHE A 619 25.88 -16.25 -28.30
N ILE A 620 25.56 -17.54 -28.10
CA ILE A 620 26.34 -18.67 -28.60
C ILE A 620 25.68 -19.29 -29.83
N THR A 621 24.45 -19.81 -29.69
CA THR A 621 23.75 -20.54 -30.75
C THR A 621 22.25 -20.66 -30.48
N ASN A 622 21.47 -20.93 -31.54
CA ASN A 622 20.05 -21.23 -31.51
C ASN A 622 19.83 -22.72 -31.83
N PHE A 623 18.84 -23.35 -31.20
CA PHE A 623 18.51 -24.73 -31.48
C PHE A 623 17.48 -24.80 -32.60
N ILE A 624 17.74 -25.62 -33.62
CA ILE A 624 16.89 -25.71 -34.81
C ILE A 624 16.46 -27.16 -34.98
N ASP A 625 15.15 -27.41 -35.01
CA ASP A 625 14.62 -28.69 -35.42
C ASP A 625 14.61 -28.77 -36.95
N PRO A 626 15.45 -29.62 -37.57
CA PRO A 626 15.50 -29.75 -39.02
C PRO A 626 14.21 -30.31 -39.63
N ALA A 627 13.32 -30.93 -38.83
CA ALA A 627 12.04 -31.46 -39.29
C ALA A 627 10.96 -30.37 -39.47
N ILE A 628 11.15 -29.18 -38.90
CA ILE A 628 10.20 -28.07 -38.94
C ILE A 628 10.69 -27.08 -40.02
N SER A 629 10.16 -27.16 -41.24
CA SER A 629 10.69 -26.37 -42.37
C SER A 629 10.08 -24.98 -42.51
N SER A 630 10.97 -24.01 -42.78
CA SER A 630 10.84 -22.61 -43.27
C SER A 630 11.31 -21.50 -42.32
N GLN A 631 11.51 -21.79 -41.03
CA GLN A 631 12.13 -20.87 -40.05
C GLN A 631 12.96 -21.64 -39.01
N PRO A 632 13.96 -21.02 -38.36
CA PRO A 632 14.83 -21.69 -37.40
C PRO A 632 14.12 -21.87 -36.05
N LEU A 633 13.15 -22.79 -35.98
CA LEU A 633 12.36 -23.07 -34.77
C LEU A 633 12.89 -24.30 -34.02
N SER A 634 12.89 -24.27 -32.68
CA SER A 634 13.18 -25.47 -31.87
C SER A 634 11.92 -26.33 -31.67
N HIS A 635 10.78 -25.68 -31.47
CA HIS A 635 9.47 -26.31 -31.28
C HIS A 635 8.41 -25.70 -32.21
N GLU A 636 7.29 -26.40 -32.41
CA GLU A 636 6.18 -25.89 -33.23
C GLU A 636 5.41 -24.77 -32.50
N ASP A 637 5.56 -24.71 -31.18
CA ASP A 637 4.90 -23.76 -30.29
C ASP A 637 5.79 -23.33 -29.11
N VAL A 638 5.27 -22.47 -28.23
CA VAL A 638 5.97 -21.84 -27.10
C VAL A 638 6.78 -22.86 -26.26
N VAL A 639 7.99 -22.49 -25.86
CA VAL A 639 8.84 -23.30 -24.95
C VAL A 639 8.63 -22.81 -23.51
N LEU A 640 8.14 -23.69 -22.64
CA LEU A 640 7.77 -23.37 -21.25
C LEU A 640 8.82 -23.78 -20.22
N GLY A 641 9.68 -24.73 -20.56
CA GLY A 641 10.72 -25.22 -19.64
C GLY A 641 11.96 -25.68 -20.38
N VAL A 642 13.12 -25.41 -19.79
CA VAL A 642 14.43 -25.89 -20.27
C VAL A 642 15.24 -26.43 -19.09
N SER A 643 15.98 -27.52 -19.29
CA SER A 643 16.80 -28.12 -18.25
C SER A 643 18.04 -28.77 -18.84
N PHE A 644 19.20 -28.55 -18.20
CA PHE A 644 20.44 -29.25 -18.54
C PHE A 644 20.51 -30.62 -17.86
N SER A 645 21.15 -31.57 -18.52
CA SER A 645 21.62 -32.80 -17.90
C SER A 645 22.73 -32.48 -16.88
N PRO A 646 22.95 -33.34 -15.86
CA PRO A 646 23.97 -33.11 -14.84
C PRO A 646 25.41 -32.98 -15.38
N ASP A 647 25.70 -33.57 -16.55
CA ASP A 647 26.99 -33.45 -17.25
C ASP A 647 27.07 -32.21 -18.17
N GLY A 648 25.98 -31.45 -18.29
CA GLY A 648 25.86 -30.26 -19.13
C GLY A 648 25.87 -30.52 -20.63
N GLN A 649 25.88 -31.77 -21.09
CA GLN A 649 26.03 -32.11 -22.52
C GLN A 649 24.69 -32.19 -23.27
N THR A 650 23.59 -32.45 -22.55
CA THR A 650 22.25 -32.60 -23.10
C THR A 650 21.32 -31.56 -22.50
N ILE A 651 20.41 -31.03 -23.30
CA ILE A 651 19.36 -30.12 -22.85
C ILE A 651 18.00 -30.73 -23.18
N ALA A 652 17.09 -30.70 -22.22
CA ALA A 652 15.70 -31.07 -22.40
C ALA A 652 14.83 -29.82 -22.44
N SER A 653 13.82 -29.81 -23.30
CA SER A 653 12.87 -28.71 -23.44
C SER A 653 11.43 -29.21 -23.43
N ALA A 654 10.55 -28.47 -22.75
CA ALA A 654 9.12 -28.70 -22.67
C ALA A 654 8.37 -27.59 -23.43
N SER A 655 7.32 -27.96 -24.18
CA SER A 655 6.61 -27.02 -25.04
C SER A 655 5.09 -27.18 -24.98
N TYR A 656 4.43 -26.09 -25.38
CA TYR A 656 3.01 -26.04 -25.70
C TYR A 656 2.60 -27.02 -26.80
N ASP A 657 3.54 -27.44 -27.66
CA ASP A 657 3.32 -28.45 -28.71
C ASP A 657 3.09 -29.88 -28.20
N THR A 658 2.97 -30.07 -26.88
CA THR A 658 2.74 -31.35 -26.17
C THR A 658 3.95 -32.30 -26.14
N THR A 659 5.12 -31.85 -26.61
CA THR A 659 6.33 -32.68 -26.68
C THR A 659 7.42 -32.25 -25.70
N VAL A 660 8.27 -33.20 -25.36
CA VAL A 660 9.59 -32.92 -24.77
C VAL A 660 10.65 -33.23 -25.83
N LYS A 661 11.62 -32.35 -26.04
CA LYS A 661 12.75 -32.60 -26.96
C LYS A 661 14.07 -32.62 -26.23
N LEU A 662 14.99 -33.44 -26.74
CA LEU A 662 16.37 -33.53 -26.28
C LEU A 662 17.31 -33.00 -27.34
N TRP A 663 18.29 -32.23 -26.90
CA TRP A 663 19.26 -31.53 -27.73
C TRP A 663 20.66 -31.75 -27.20
N SER A 664 21.66 -31.79 -28.09
CA SER A 664 23.05 -31.66 -27.67
C SER A 664 23.35 -30.20 -27.29
N ARG A 665 24.39 -29.99 -26.48
CA ARG A 665 24.90 -28.64 -26.15
C ARG A 665 25.25 -27.81 -27.41
N ASP A 666 25.64 -28.47 -28.50
CA ASP A 666 25.94 -27.83 -29.78
C ASP A 666 24.67 -27.45 -30.60
N GLY A 667 23.48 -27.71 -30.06
CA GLY A 667 22.20 -27.39 -30.68
C GLY A 667 21.70 -28.41 -31.70
N GLN A 668 22.27 -29.61 -31.73
CA GLN A 668 21.75 -30.68 -32.58
C GLN A 668 20.55 -31.34 -31.92
N TRP A 669 19.46 -31.52 -32.67
CA TRP A 669 18.30 -32.30 -32.25
C TRP A 669 18.69 -33.78 -32.07
N LEU A 670 18.38 -34.36 -30.91
CA LEU A 670 18.68 -35.76 -30.58
C LEU A 670 17.44 -36.64 -30.63
N LYS A 671 16.35 -36.23 -29.94
CA LYS A 671 15.15 -37.05 -29.79
C LYS A 671 13.92 -36.22 -29.42
N THR A 672 12.74 -36.69 -29.82
CA THR A 672 11.44 -36.14 -29.40
C THR A 672 10.66 -37.19 -28.61
N LEU A 673 10.27 -36.86 -27.38
CA LEU A 673 9.47 -37.68 -26.49
C LEU A 673 7.99 -37.28 -26.64
N ARG A 674 7.17 -38.20 -27.14
CA ARG A 674 5.73 -38.01 -27.36
C ARG A 674 4.93 -38.91 -26.42
N GLY A 675 3.89 -38.37 -25.80
CA GLY A 675 2.99 -39.16 -24.95
C GLY A 675 2.10 -38.37 -23.99
N HIS A 676 2.40 -37.10 -23.72
CA HIS A 676 1.46 -36.20 -23.04
C HIS A 676 0.26 -35.87 -23.93
N GLN A 677 -0.87 -35.59 -23.32
CA GLN A 677 -2.13 -35.31 -24.03
C GLN A 677 -2.48 -33.81 -24.07
N ALA A 678 -1.69 -33.00 -23.38
CA ALA A 678 -1.81 -31.55 -23.34
C ALA A 678 -0.42 -30.93 -23.22
N VAL A 679 -0.38 -29.60 -23.08
CA VAL A 679 0.82 -28.77 -22.90
C VAL A 679 1.76 -29.37 -21.87
N VAL A 680 3.06 -29.44 -22.18
CA VAL A 680 4.09 -29.82 -21.21
C VAL A 680 4.63 -28.54 -20.59
N THR A 681 4.44 -28.40 -19.28
CA THR A 681 4.72 -27.13 -18.57
C THR A 681 6.12 -27.08 -17.97
N SER A 682 6.69 -28.23 -17.61
CA SER A 682 8.03 -28.32 -17.00
C SER A 682 8.72 -29.63 -17.35
N VAL A 683 10.05 -29.60 -17.37
CA VAL A 683 10.92 -30.74 -17.63
C VAL A 683 12.19 -30.62 -16.79
N ILE A 684 12.65 -31.75 -16.23
CA ILE A 684 13.84 -31.79 -15.37
C ILE A 684 14.55 -33.14 -15.51
N PHE A 685 15.88 -33.14 -15.52
CA PHE A 685 16.68 -34.36 -15.41
C PHE A 685 16.77 -34.87 -13.97
N SER A 686 16.91 -36.18 -13.80
CA SER A 686 17.34 -36.75 -12.52
C SER A 686 18.80 -36.38 -12.22
N PRO A 687 19.21 -36.30 -10.95
CA PRO A 687 20.60 -35.97 -10.58
C PRO A 687 21.66 -36.91 -11.15
N ASP A 688 21.29 -38.17 -11.45
CA ASP A 688 22.16 -39.16 -12.10
C ASP A 688 22.11 -39.11 -13.65
N GLY A 689 21.28 -38.24 -14.23
CA GLY A 689 21.12 -38.03 -15.66
C GLY A 689 20.43 -39.17 -16.41
N ARG A 690 19.94 -40.22 -15.73
CA ARG A 690 19.35 -41.40 -16.39
C ARG A 690 17.89 -41.22 -16.75
N LEU A 691 17.18 -40.39 -15.99
CA LEU A 691 15.75 -40.17 -16.12
C LEU A 691 15.44 -38.70 -16.41
N ILE A 692 14.28 -38.49 -17.04
CA ILE A 692 13.64 -37.17 -17.15
C ILE A 692 12.27 -37.27 -16.53
N ALA A 693 11.89 -36.26 -15.75
CA ALA A 693 10.51 -36.04 -15.34
C ALA A 693 9.91 -34.88 -16.15
N SER A 694 8.70 -35.06 -16.65
CA SER A 694 7.94 -33.99 -17.32
C SER A 694 6.56 -33.83 -16.69
N ALA A 695 6.17 -32.58 -16.47
CA ALA A 695 4.85 -32.18 -15.97
C ALA A 695 3.99 -31.65 -17.11
N SER A 696 2.67 -31.89 -17.04
CA SER A 696 1.74 -31.46 -18.07
C SER A 696 0.41 -30.97 -17.52
N ALA A 697 -0.21 -30.08 -18.30
CA ALA A 697 -1.59 -29.66 -18.12
C ALA A 697 -2.60 -30.82 -18.20
N ASP A 698 -2.21 -32.01 -18.68
CA ASP A 698 -3.03 -33.23 -18.64
C ASP A 698 -3.19 -33.84 -17.23
N GLY A 699 -2.54 -33.24 -16.22
CA GLY A 699 -2.60 -33.64 -14.82
C GLY A 699 -1.64 -34.77 -14.44
N THR A 700 -0.76 -35.15 -15.36
CA THR A 700 0.21 -36.23 -15.17
C THR A 700 1.64 -35.74 -15.08
N VAL A 701 2.46 -36.51 -14.36
CA VAL A 701 3.92 -36.48 -14.44
C VAL A 701 4.38 -37.76 -15.14
N LYS A 702 5.22 -37.65 -16.16
CA LYS A 702 5.81 -38.81 -16.85
C LYS A 702 7.30 -38.90 -16.57
N LEU A 703 7.77 -40.13 -16.35
CA LEU A 703 9.19 -40.46 -16.22
C LEU A 703 9.66 -41.15 -17.48
N TRP A 704 10.76 -40.66 -18.04
CA TRP A 704 11.33 -41.12 -19.30
C TRP A 704 12.74 -41.64 -19.08
N ASP A 705 13.09 -42.70 -19.78
CA ASP A 705 14.48 -43.15 -19.90
C ASP A 705 15.20 -42.25 -20.91
N VAL A 706 16.32 -41.62 -20.53
CA VAL A 706 17.06 -40.70 -21.40
C VAL A 706 17.64 -41.42 -22.62
N ASN A 707 18.16 -42.64 -22.45
CA ASN A 707 18.82 -43.40 -23.52
C ASN A 707 17.79 -43.90 -24.54
N ASN A 708 16.71 -44.51 -24.04
CA ASN A 708 15.71 -45.16 -24.88
C ASN A 708 14.64 -44.18 -25.37
N GLY A 709 14.36 -43.11 -24.60
CA GLY A 709 13.30 -42.14 -24.89
C GLY A 709 11.89 -42.69 -24.66
N THR A 710 11.77 -43.77 -23.90
CA THR A 710 10.49 -44.42 -23.60
C THR A 710 9.95 -43.94 -22.26
N ALA A 711 8.62 -43.75 -22.17
CA ALA A 711 7.97 -43.48 -20.90
C ALA A 711 7.99 -44.74 -20.01
N ILE A 712 8.74 -44.68 -18.91
CA ILE A 712 8.86 -45.75 -17.92
C ILE A 712 7.63 -45.75 -17.00
N LYS A 713 7.16 -44.56 -16.63
CA LYS A 713 6.06 -44.40 -15.68
C LYS A 713 5.20 -43.18 -16.02
N THR A 714 3.89 -43.30 -15.80
CA THR A 714 2.95 -42.16 -15.78
C THR A 714 2.32 -42.11 -14.40
N ILE A 715 2.42 -40.95 -13.74
CA ILE A 715 1.89 -40.65 -12.42
C ILE A 715 0.71 -39.70 -12.60
N ASN A 716 -0.49 -40.11 -12.22
CA ASN A 716 -1.66 -39.24 -12.15
C ASN A 716 -1.54 -38.34 -10.92
N ALA A 717 -0.80 -37.24 -11.07
CA ALA A 717 -0.33 -36.49 -9.93
C ALA A 717 -1.42 -35.61 -9.33
N HIS A 718 -2.13 -34.87 -10.18
CA HIS A 718 -3.08 -33.84 -9.79
C HIS A 718 -4.43 -34.02 -10.51
N LYS A 719 -5.51 -33.45 -9.94
CA LYS A 719 -6.85 -33.51 -10.57
C LYS A 719 -7.02 -32.50 -11.71
N GLY A 720 -6.19 -31.44 -11.70
CA GLY A 720 -6.01 -30.50 -12.80
C GLY A 720 -4.58 -30.56 -13.32
N GLY A 721 -4.17 -29.57 -14.11
CA GLY A 721 -2.83 -29.51 -14.67
C GLY A 721 -1.73 -29.49 -13.61
N VAL A 722 -0.60 -30.14 -13.91
CA VAL A 722 0.64 -30.03 -13.15
C VAL A 722 1.42 -28.87 -13.76
N LEU A 723 1.84 -27.89 -12.95
CA LEU A 723 2.57 -26.72 -13.45
C LEU A 723 4.07 -26.96 -13.43
N ASP A 724 4.59 -27.61 -12.39
CA ASP A 724 6.02 -27.88 -12.26
C ASP A 724 6.33 -29.25 -11.63
N VAL A 725 7.53 -29.74 -11.93
CA VAL A 725 8.10 -30.98 -11.40
C VAL A 725 9.60 -30.83 -11.14
N LYS A 726 10.07 -31.27 -9.96
CA LYS A 726 11.50 -31.33 -9.63
C LYS A 726 11.85 -32.66 -8.96
N PHE A 727 13.08 -33.14 -9.19
CA PHE A 727 13.68 -34.22 -8.41
C PHE A 727 14.29 -33.68 -7.12
N SER A 728 14.28 -34.49 -6.06
CA SER A 728 15.14 -34.27 -4.90
C SER A 728 16.61 -34.47 -5.28
N PRO A 729 17.57 -33.87 -4.54
CA PRO A 729 18.99 -33.98 -4.84
C PRO A 729 19.54 -35.42 -4.80
N ASP A 730 18.93 -36.31 -4.02
CA ASP A 730 19.24 -37.75 -3.98
C ASP A 730 18.63 -38.54 -5.15
N GLY A 731 17.73 -37.92 -5.92
CA GLY A 731 16.99 -38.53 -7.03
C GLY A 731 15.86 -39.48 -6.63
N GLU A 732 15.63 -39.73 -5.33
CA GLU A 732 14.66 -40.73 -4.86
C GLU A 732 13.21 -40.22 -4.81
N THR A 733 13.05 -38.90 -4.70
CA THR A 733 11.76 -38.22 -4.52
C THR A 733 11.48 -37.23 -5.65
N ILE A 734 10.21 -37.08 -6.00
CA ILE A 734 9.72 -36.12 -6.99
C ILE A 734 8.70 -35.22 -6.32
N ALA A 735 8.83 -33.91 -6.50
CA ALA A 735 7.82 -32.93 -6.10
C ALA A 735 7.03 -32.46 -7.33
N SER A 736 5.72 -32.29 -7.17
CA SER A 736 4.84 -31.75 -8.22
C SER A 736 3.91 -30.66 -7.68
N GLY A 737 3.79 -29.55 -8.42
CA GLY A 737 2.89 -28.43 -8.14
C GLY A 737 1.60 -28.50 -8.96
N GLY A 738 0.44 -28.30 -8.31
CA GLY A 738 -0.87 -28.38 -8.95
C GLY A 738 -1.47 -27.03 -9.33
N SER A 739 -2.11 -26.95 -10.49
CA SER A 739 -2.74 -25.72 -11.02
C SER A 739 -4.10 -25.43 -10.37
N PHE A 740 -5.03 -26.39 -10.41
CA PHE A 740 -6.39 -26.26 -9.85
C PHE A 740 -6.53 -26.93 -8.48
N ASP A 741 -5.48 -27.59 -8.01
CA ASP A 741 -5.34 -28.08 -6.65
C ASP A 741 -4.09 -27.47 -6.02
N PRO A 742 -4.20 -26.39 -5.22
CA PRO A 742 -3.07 -25.64 -4.65
C PRO A 742 -2.35 -26.45 -3.56
N THR A 743 -1.77 -27.56 -3.98
CA THR A 743 -1.07 -28.53 -3.15
C THR A 743 0.21 -28.92 -3.85
N VAL A 744 1.24 -29.17 -3.06
CA VAL A 744 2.44 -29.84 -3.55
C VAL A 744 2.36 -31.31 -3.17
N LYS A 745 2.69 -32.21 -4.09
CA LYS A 745 2.68 -33.65 -3.81
C LYS A 745 4.08 -34.22 -3.97
N LEU A 746 4.45 -35.10 -3.04
CA LEU A 746 5.72 -35.81 -3.05
C LEU A 746 5.49 -37.27 -3.46
N TRP A 747 6.34 -37.77 -4.35
CA TRP A 747 6.24 -39.10 -4.96
C TRP A 747 7.58 -39.80 -4.90
N LYS A 748 7.56 -41.13 -4.81
CA LYS A 748 8.73 -41.94 -5.18
C LYS A 748 8.78 -42.13 -6.69
N ILE A 749 9.95 -42.49 -7.20
CA ILE A 749 10.18 -42.82 -8.61
C ILE A 749 9.23 -43.94 -9.11
N ASP A 750 8.83 -44.88 -8.25
CA ASP A 750 7.89 -45.96 -8.60
C ASP A 750 6.44 -45.48 -8.82
N GLY A 751 6.16 -44.20 -8.55
CA GLY A 751 4.86 -43.56 -8.65
C GLY A 751 4.02 -43.61 -7.36
N THR A 752 4.56 -44.14 -6.26
CA THR A 752 3.87 -44.14 -4.96
C THR A 752 3.87 -42.73 -4.36
N ARG A 753 2.69 -42.27 -3.93
CA ARG A 753 2.55 -40.95 -3.28
C ARG A 753 3.03 -41.04 -1.84
N LEU A 754 4.04 -40.23 -1.50
CA LEU A 754 4.58 -40.10 -0.15
C LEU A 754 3.72 -39.16 0.69
N LYS A 755 3.52 -37.92 0.23
CA LYS A 755 2.90 -36.84 1.00
C LYS A 755 2.09 -35.90 0.10
N THR A 756 1.21 -35.13 0.73
CA THR A 756 0.50 -34.01 0.11
C THR A 756 0.59 -32.82 1.07
N LEU A 757 1.31 -31.80 0.64
CA LEU A 757 1.55 -30.57 1.35
C LEU A 757 0.38 -29.62 1.07
N ARG A 758 -0.32 -29.21 2.12
CA ARG A 758 -1.52 -28.37 2.06
C ARG A 758 -1.28 -27.13 2.93
N GLY A 759 -1.59 -25.95 2.41
CA GLY A 759 -1.45 -24.69 3.14
C GLY A 759 -1.57 -23.46 2.23
N HIS A 760 -1.18 -23.57 0.96
CA HIS A 760 -1.45 -22.51 -0.03
C HIS A 760 -2.96 -22.27 -0.20
N CYS A 761 -3.31 -21.00 -0.41
CA CYS A 761 -4.70 -20.53 -0.54
C CYS A 761 -5.61 -20.75 0.70
N GLN A 762 -5.10 -21.14 1.88
CA GLN A 762 -5.94 -21.40 3.07
C GLN A 762 -6.38 -20.15 3.83
N SER A 763 -5.60 -19.07 3.78
CA SER A 763 -5.89 -17.80 4.49
C SER A 763 -6.71 -16.81 3.68
N VAL A 764 -6.86 -17.04 2.37
CA VAL A 764 -7.62 -16.18 1.48
C VAL A 764 -9.05 -16.74 1.44
N GLN A 765 -10.02 -16.02 2.01
CA GLN A 765 -11.44 -16.33 1.84
C GLN A 765 -11.76 -16.25 0.36
N GLN A 766 -11.67 -17.38 -0.35
CA GLN A 766 -12.09 -17.63 -1.74
C GLN A 766 -12.44 -16.35 -2.54
N THR A 767 -11.43 -15.53 -2.84
CA THR A 767 -11.50 -14.70 -4.03
C THR A 767 -11.24 -15.63 -5.20
N GLU A 768 -11.95 -15.45 -6.31
CA GLU A 768 -12.03 -16.40 -7.43
C GLU A 768 -10.69 -16.63 -8.18
N ASN A 769 -9.56 -16.12 -7.70
CA ASN A 769 -8.27 -16.06 -8.40
C ASN A 769 -7.07 -16.70 -7.68
N CYS A 770 -7.25 -17.69 -6.78
CA CYS A 770 -6.09 -18.48 -6.33
C CYS A 770 -5.71 -19.53 -7.39
N ILE A 771 -4.80 -19.14 -8.29
CA ILE A 771 -4.18 -20.04 -9.27
C ILE A 771 -3.03 -20.75 -8.55
N GLY A 772 -2.94 -22.08 -8.66
CA GLY A 772 -2.26 -22.97 -7.71
C GLY A 772 -0.75 -22.76 -7.46
N VAL A 773 0.02 -23.83 -7.53
CA VAL A 773 1.48 -23.79 -7.24
C VAL A 773 2.24 -23.81 -8.56
N TYR A 774 2.88 -22.70 -8.90
CA TYR A 774 3.53 -22.48 -10.19
C TYR A 774 4.89 -23.18 -10.29
N GLU A 775 5.78 -23.00 -9.30
CA GLU A 775 7.10 -23.61 -9.27
C GLU A 775 7.42 -24.19 -7.88
N VAL A 776 8.21 -25.27 -7.84
CA VAL A 776 8.75 -25.86 -6.62
C VAL A 776 10.26 -25.97 -6.70
N SER A 777 10.96 -25.93 -5.56
CA SER A 777 12.42 -26.08 -5.52
C SER A 777 12.88 -26.77 -4.24
N PHE A 778 13.74 -27.78 -4.36
CA PHE A 778 14.34 -28.46 -3.21
C PHE A 778 15.56 -27.70 -2.72
N SER A 779 15.78 -27.69 -1.41
CA SER A 779 17.07 -27.30 -0.85
C SER A 779 18.15 -28.31 -1.27
N PRO A 780 19.43 -27.90 -1.35
CA PRO A 780 20.53 -28.78 -1.78
C PRO A 780 20.69 -30.06 -0.95
N ASN A 781 20.27 -30.03 0.33
CA ASN A 781 20.28 -31.20 1.21
C ASN A 781 19.00 -32.07 1.12
N GLY A 782 18.00 -31.66 0.32
CA GLY A 782 16.73 -32.37 0.13
C GLY A 782 15.77 -32.35 1.33
N LEU A 783 16.10 -31.64 2.41
CA LEU A 783 15.29 -31.63 3.64
C LEU A 783 14.15 -30.60 3.62
N VAL A 784 14.32 -29.54 2.84
CA VAL A 784 13.37 -28.43 2.72
C VAL A 784 12.92 -28.31 1.26
N LEU A 785 11.66 -27.97 1.06
CA LEU A 785 11.09 -27.67 -0.25
C LEU A 785 10.46 -26.28 -0.20
N ALA A 786 10.74 -25.44 -1.19
CA ALA A 786 10.07 -24.16 -1.40
C ALA A 786 9.00 -24.32 -2.48
N SER A 787 7.88 -23.63 -2.34
CA SER A 787 6.82 -23.59 -3.35
C SER A 787 6.28 -22.18 -3.55
N ALA A 788 6.23 -21.73 -4.79
CA ALA A 788 5.68 -20.44 -5.21
C ALA A 788 4.22 -20.59 -5.70
N SER A 789 3.35 -19.68 -5.30
CA SER A 789 1.91 -19.78 -5.56
C SER A 789 1.25 -18.45 -5.93
N GLY A 790 0.10 -18.53 -6.59
CA GLY A 790 -0.79 -17.39 -6.85
C GLY A 790 -1.44 -16.80 -5.60
N ASP A 791 -1.23 -17.38 -4.41
CA ASP A 791 -1.56 -16.71 -3.14
C ASP A 791 -0.55 -15.61 -2.74
N ARG A 792 0.39 -15.27 -3.64
CA ARG A 792 1.43 -14.24 -3.48
C ARG A 792 2.48 -14.58 -2.43
N THR A 793 2.60 -15.85 -2.07
CA THR A 793 3.56 -16.32 -1.07
C THR A 793 4.48 -17.41 -1.62
N VAL A 794 5.64 -17.52 -0.98
CA VAL A 794 6.46 -18.73 -1.06
C VAL A 794 6.33 -19.46 0.28
N LYS A 795 6.07 -20.76 0.27
CA LYS A 795 6.05 -21.58 1.49
C LYS A 795 7.24 -22.53 1.54
N LEU A 796 7.82 -22.66 2.73
CA LEU A 796 8.86 -23.63 3.02
C LEU A 796 8.28 -24.84 3.74
N TRP A 797 8.62 -26.03 3.28
CA TRP A 797 8.09 -27.28 3.77
C TRP A 797 9.20 -28.20 4.20
N ASN A 798 9.02 -28.85 5.35
CA ASN A 798 9.88 -29.93 5.75
C ASN A 798 9.49 -31.19 4.98
N VAL A 799 10.40 -31.72 4.15
CA VAL A 799 10.13 -32.83 3.23
C VAL A 799 9.78 -34.13 3.97
N GLN A 800 10.41 -34.38 5.13
CA GLN A 800 10.21 -35.60 5.90
C GLN A 800 8.85 -35.62 6.62
N THR A 801 8.51 -34.51 7.28
CA THR A 801 7.28 -34.41 8.09
C THR A 801 6.06 -34.00 7.24
N GLY A 802 6.29 -33.24 6.17
CA GLY A 802 5.26 -32.62 5.35
C GLY A 802 4.60 -31.40 6.00
N LYS A 803 5.21 -30.85 7.06
CA LYS A 803 4.74 -29.63 7.73
C LYS A 803 5.33 -28.39 7.09
N GLU A 804 4.54 -27.32 7.10
CA GLU A 804 5.03 -25.96 6.80
C GLU A 804 6.04 -25.56 7.87
N ILE A 805 7.18 -25.03 7.43
CA ILE A 805 8.23 -24.45 8.27
C ILE A 805 7.99 -22.95 8.39
N GLU A 806 7.84 -22.26 7.26
CA GLU A 806 7.75 -20.80 7.19
C GLU A 806 6.95 -20.35 5.96
N THR A 807 6.35 -19.15 6.00
CA THR A 807 5.71 -18.49 4.85
C THR A 807 6.37 -17.17 4.54
N LEU A 808 7.04 -17.08 3.40
CA LEU A 808 7.64 -15.85 2.90
C LEU A 808 6.54 -14.96 2.29
N LYS A 809 6.26 -13.83 2.94
CA LYS A 809 5.25 -12.84 2.52
C LYS A 809 5.94 -11.53 2.17
N GLY A 810 5.57 -10.94 1.03
CA GLY A 810 6.10 -9.63 0.63
C GLY A 810 6.02 -9.33 -0.86
N HIS A 811 5.65 -10.29 -1.71
CA HIS A 811 5.25 -10.02 -3.09
C HIS A 811 3.84 -9.43 -3.15
N ASN A 812 3.61 -8.52 -4.10
CA ASN A 812 2.33 -7.82 -4.27
C ASN A 812 1.40 -8.51 -5.28
N ASN A 813 1.88 -9.56 -5.94
CA ASN A 813 1.14 -10.33 -6.95
C ASN A 813 1.61 -11.81 -6.96
N ASP A 814 1.03 -12.65 -7.84
CA ASP A 814 1.34 -14.07 -7.98
C ASP A 814 2.86 -14.33 -8.04
N VAL A 815 3.36 -15.24 -7.21
CA VAL A 815 4.75 -15.70 -7.30
C VAL A 815 4.80 -16.84 -8.29
N LEU A 816 5.51 -16.63 -9.41
CA LEU A 816 5.56 -17.57 -10.52
C LEU A 816 6.77 -18.48 -10.43
N GLY A 817 7.91 -17.95 -9.97
CA GLY A 817 9.18 -18.68 -9.92
C GLY A 817 9.79 -18.75 -8.52
N VAL A 818 10.48 -19.84 -8.24
CA VAL A 818 11.26 -20.00 -6.99
C VAL A 818 12.50 -20.86 -7.17
N SER A 819 13.60 -20.47 -6.54
CA SER A 819 14.85 -21.24 -6.57
C SER A 819 15.58 -21.16 -5.24
N PHE A 820 16.10 -22.29 -4.76
CA PHE A 820 17.08 -22.30 -3.67
C PHE A 820 18.48 -22.03 -4.21
N SER A 821 19.28 -21.29 -3.44
CA SER A 821 20.71 -21.19 -3.73
C SER A 821 21.40 -22.55 -3.59
N PRO A 822 22.44 -22.85 -4.39
CA PRO A 822 23.27 -24.04 -4.23
C PRO A 822 23.95 -24.17 -2.85
N ASP A 823 24.27 -23.06 -2.19
CA ASP A 823 24.73 -23.07 -0.78
C ASP A 823 23.61 -23.40 0.22
N GLY A 824 22.36 -23.36 -0.25
CA GLY A 824 21.15 -23.68 0.48
C GLY A 824 20.78 -22.65 1.53
N GLN A 825 21.39 -21.47 1.59
CA GLN A 825 21.12 -20.45 2.61
C GLN A 825 20.05 -19.44 2.21
N THR A 826 19.90 -19.17 0.91
CA THR A 826 18.99 -18.16 0.39
C THR A 826 17.99 -18.75 -0.61
N ILE A 827 16.90 -18.02 -0.81
CA ILE A 827 15.83 -18.36 -1.75
C ILE A 827 15.60 -17.14 -2.63
N ALA A 828 15.50 -17.32 -3.94
CA ALA A 828 15.08 -16.28 -4.88
C ALA A 828 13.65 -16.58 -5.33
N SER A 829 12.83 -15.54 -5.49
CA SER A 829 11.48 -15.65 -6.05
C SER A 829 11.20 -14.58 -7.09
N GLY A 830 10.55 -14.96 -8.18
CA GLY A 830 10.09 -14.08 -9.26
C GLY A 830 8.57 -13.99 -9.29
N SER A 831 8.04 -12.79 -9.54
CA SER A 831 6.61 -12.50 -9.38
C SER A 831 6.03 -11.67 -10.53
N ARG A 832 4.70 -11.71 -10.65
CA ARG A 832 3.89 -10.79 -11.49
C ARG A 832 3.92 -9.34 -11.03
N ASP A 833 4.48 -9.05 -9.86
CA ASP A 833 4.76 -7.68 -9.44
C ASP A 833 6.01 -7.08 -10.10
N ARG A 834 6.62 -7.82 -11.05
CA ARG A 834 7.79 -7.41 -11.85
C ARG A 834 9.09 -7.32 -11.05
N THR A 835 9.11 -7.86 -9.83
CA THR A 835 10.29 -7.90 -8.97
C THR A 835 10.83 -9.31 -8.78
N VAL A 836 12.12 -9.40 -8.51
CA VAL A 836 12.74 -10.59 -7.94
C VAL A 836 13.10 -10.28 -6.49
N LYS A 837 12.76 -11.15 -5.56
CA LYS A 837 13.12 -11.00 -4.14
C LYS A 837 14.06 -12.12 -3.71
N LEU A 838 15.09 -11.74 -2.96
CA LEU A 838 15.99 -12.67 -2.28
C LEU A 838 15.61 -12.75 -0.82
N TRP A 839 15.53 -13.97 -0.29
CA TRP A 839 15.07 -14.27 1.06
C TRP A 839 16.09 -15.13 1.79
N ASN A 840 16.13 -15.01 3.12
CA ASN A 840 16.66 -16.06 3.96
C ASN A 840 15.56 -17.11 4.27
N LYS A 841 15.92 -18.17 5.00
CA LYS A 841 14.96 -19.22 5.40
C LYS A 841 13.93 -18.79 6.44
N ASP A 842 14.20 -17.70 7.15
CA ASP A 842 13.38 -17.21 8.25
C ASP A 842 12.25 -16.27 7.77
N GLY A 843 12.11 -16.04 6.46
CA GLY A 843 11.06 -15.17 5.92
C GLY A 843 11.50 -13.74 5.63
N VAL A 844 12.76 -13.40 5.88
CA VAL A 844 13.26 -12.03 5.73
C VAL A 844 13.68 -11.78 4.29
N ILE A 845 13.24 -10.64 3.73
CA ILE A 845 13.70 -10.13 2.44
C ILE A 845 15.10 -9.57 2.65
N LEU A 846 16.10 -10.24 2.06
CA LEU A 846 17.48 -9.76 2.02
C LEU A 846 17.64 -8.67 0.96
N GLN A 847 16.91 -8.78 -0.15
CA GLN A 847 17.07 -7.89 -1.30
C GLN A 847 15.84 -7.91 -2.20
N THR A 848 15.52 -6.77 -2.81
CA THR A 848 14.51 -6.69 -3.88
C THR A 848 15.17 -6.15 -5.14
N PHE A 849 15.20 -6.95 -6.18
CA PHE A 849 15.64 -6.57 -7.51
C PHE A 849 14.45 -6.04 -8.30
N SER A 850 14.40 -4.71 -8.47
CA SER A 850 13.49 -4.00 -9.36
C SER A 850 14.19 -3.72 -10.68
N GLY A 851 13.59 -4.18 -11.77
CA GLY A 851 14.12 -3.91 -13.10
C GLY A 851 13.43 -4.61 -14.27
N HIS A 852 12.45 -5.46 -14.04
CA HIS A 852 11.65 -6.03 -15.13
C HIS A 852 10.43 -5.15 -15.43
N ASN A 853 10.02 -5.14 -16.70
CA ASN A 853 8.87 -4.35 -17.16
C ASN A 853 7.56 -5.15 -17.22
N ASN A 854 7.63 -6.45 -16.94
CA ASN A 854 6.51 -7.37 -17.03
C ASN A 854 6.72 -8.57 -16.09
N ASP A 855 5.79 -9.53 -16.13
CA ASP A 855 5.78 -10.73 -15.28
C ASP A 855 7.10 -11.51 -15.35
N VAL A 856 7.68 -11.80 -14.18
CA VAL A 856 8.89 -12.64 -14.03
C VAL A 856 8.46 -14.09 -13.83
N TRP A 857 8.68 -14.94 -14.84
CA TRP A 857 8.18 -16.33 -14.86
C TRP A 857 9.03 -17.30 -14.05
N THR A 858 10.35 -17.19 -14.13
CA THR A 858 11.26 -18.08 -13.42
C THR A 858 12.53 -17.35 -12.99
N VAL A 859 13.16 -17.90 -11.96
CA VAL A 859 14.42 -17.43 -11.40
C VAL A 859 15.35 -18.63 -11.21
N SER A 860 16.63 -18.47 -11.51
CA SER A 860 17.63 -19.53 -11.33
C SER A 860 18.91 -18.95 -10.75
N PHE A 861 19.45 -19.59 -9.71
CA PHE A 861 20.81 -19.31 -9.26
C PHE A 861 21.83 -19.88 -10.23
N SER A 862 22.99 -19.21 -10.33
CA SER A 862 24.21 -19.82 -10.84
C SER A 862 24.73 -20.90 -9.87
N PRO A 863 25.46 -21.92 -10.33
CA PRO A 863 25.98 -22.99 -9.48
C PRO A 863 26.91 -22.53 -8.34
N ASP A 864 27.61 -21.41 -8.52
CA ASP A 864 28.45 -20.76 -7.50
C ASP A 864 27.64 -19.91 -6.50
N SER A 865 26.33 -19.78 -6.69
CA SER A 865 25.42 -18.95 -5.88
C SER A 865 25.72 -17.44 -5.93
N GLU A 866 26.56 -16.97 -6.83
CA GLU A 866 26.95 -15.55 -6.93
C GLU A 866 25.98 -14.73 -7.79
N MET A 867 25.29 -15.37 -8.73
CA MET A 867 24.41 -14.70 -9.68
C MET A 867 23.01 -15.30 -9.70
N ILE A 868 22.05 -14.48 -10.10
CA ILE A 868 20.65 -14.89 -10.32
C ILE A 868 20.28 -14.53 -11.75
N ALA A 869 19.71 -15.46 -12.51
CA ALA A 869 19.07 -15.18 -13.79
C ALA A 869 17.54 -15.15 -13.60
N SER A 870 16.89 -14.11 -14.11
CA SER A 870 15.41 -14.01 -14.10
C SER A 870 14.87 -13.82 -15.51
N ALA A 871 13.90 -14.65 -15.90
CA ALA A 871 13.26 -14.59 -17.21
C ALA A 871 11.90 -13.91 -17.11
N SER A 872 11.62 -13.00 -18.05
CA SER A 872 10.44 -12.14 -18.00
C SER A 872 9.70 -12.04 -19.33
N SER A 873 8.42 -11.68 -19.22
CA SER A 873 7.56 -11.34 -20.35
C SER A 873 7.89 -9.99 -21.01
N ASP A 874 8.92 -9.29 -20.52
CA ASP A 874 9.48 -8.09 -21.15
C ASP A 874 10.52 -8.41 -22.24
N ASN A 875 10.62 -9.69 -22.62
CA ASN A 875 11.53 -10.22 -23.64
C ASN A 875 13.01 -10.25 -23.20
N THR A 876 13.28 -10.12 -21.89
CA THR A 876 14.65 -10.13 -21.37
C THR A 876 14.88 -11.24 -20.37
N VAL A 877 16.14 -11.70 -20.29
CA VAL A 877 16.66 -12.35 -19.10
C VAL A 877 17.69 -11.42 -18.45
N LYS A 878 17.47 -11.06 -17.18
CA LYS A 878 18.39 -10.21 -16.42
C LYS A 878 19.27 -11.06 -15.53
N LEU A 879 20.56 -10.70 -15.48
CA LEU A 879 21.55 -11.33 -14.63
C LEU A 879 21.87 -10.40 -13.46
N TRP A 880 21.57 -10.85 -12.25
CA TRP A 880 21.76 -10.09 -11.02
C TRP A 880 22.97 -10.59 -10.26
N ASP A 881 23.80 -9.67 -9.77
CA ASP A 881 24.84 -9.98 -8.81
C ASP A 881 24.27 -9.99 -7.39
N ARG A 882 24.57 -11.05 -6.63
CA ARG A 882 24.20 -11.17 -5.21
C ARG A 882 25.11 -10.32 -4.31
N ASN A 883 26.33 -9.98 -4.73
CA ASN A 883 27.40 -9.44 -3.88
C ASN A 883 27.59 -7.91 -3.96
N SER A 884 26.52 -7.14 -4.08
CA SER A 884 26.59 -5.66 -4.08
C SER A 884 25.70 -5.01 -3.02
N ASN A 885 25.66 -5.54 -1.79
CA ASN A 885 25.64 -4.71 -0.56
C ASN A 885 25.84 -5.59 0.69
N PRO A 886 26.97 -5.52 1.40
CA PRO A 886 27.28 -6.48 2.47
C PRO A 886 26.58 -6.23 3.83
N LEU A 887 25.70 -5.22 3.99
CA LEU A 887 25.22 -4.85 5.34
C LEU A 887 23.75 -4.41 5.48
N ASP A 888 22.85 -4.71 4.53
CA ASP A 888 21.41 -4.54 4.76
C ASP A 888 20.90 -5.69 5.64
N HIS A 889 21.13 -5.55 6.94
CA HIS A 889 20.87 -6.59 7.93
C HIS A 889 19.68 -6.21 8.81
N ILE A 890 18.77 -7.15 9.02
CA ILE A 890 17.60 -6.95 9.87
C ILE A 890 17.82 -7.74 11.16
N LEU A 891 17.94 -7.02 12.27
CA LEU A 891 17.92 -7.58 13.61
C LEU A 891 16.47 -7.89 13.96
N GLN A 892 16.09 -9.16 13.87
CA GLN A 892 14.78 -9.63 14.30
C GLN A 892 14.91 -10.43 15.60
N GLY A 893 14.08 -10.09 16.58
CA GLY A 893 13.99 -10.88 17.80
C GLY A 893 13.04 -10.33 18.85
N HIS A 894 12.83 -9.02 18.91
CA HIS A 894 11.85 -8.45 19.82
C HIS A 894 10.43 -8.71 19.30
N PRO A 895 9.49 -9.17 20.13
CA PRO A 895 8.08 -9.37 19.76
C PRO A 895 7.25 -8.08 19.80
N LEU A 896 7.82 -6.97 20.30
CA LEU A 896 7.18 -5.65 20.47
C LEU A 896 8.15 -4.54 20.03
N ALA A 897 7.64 -3.31 19.97
CA ALA A 897 8.37 -2.12 19.52
C ALA A 897 9.77 -1.97 20.15
N ILE A 898 10.72 -1.53 19.33
CA ILE A 898 12.05 -1.13 19.79
C ILE A 898 12.01 0.38 19.99
N ASN A 899 12.30 0.83 21.20
CA ASN A 899 12.22 2.23 21.60
C ASN A 899 13.53 2.98 21.32
N ASP A 900 14.66 2.30 21.46
CA ASP A 900 15.98 2.91 21.35
C ASP A 900 17.05 1.90 20.91
N VAL A 901 18.11 2.40 20.29
CA VAL A 901 19.26 1.64 19.78
C VAL A 901 20.54 2.41 19.97
N ASP A 902 21.60 1.72 20.40
CA ASP A 902 22.93 2.32 20.55
C ASP A 902 24.04 1.36 20.08
N PHE A 903 25.15 1.92 19.62
CA PHE A 903 26.35 1.20 19.19
C PHE A 903 27.44 1.29 20.26
N SER A 904 28.17 0.20 20.46
CA SER A 904 29.43 0.28 21.20
C SER A 904 30.42 1.16 20.42
N PRO A 905 31.29 1.93 21.09
CA PRO A 905 32.24 2.80 20.38
C PRO A 905 33.24 2.11 19.44
N ASN A 906 33.51 0.83 19.63
CA ASN A 906 34.27 0.04 18.67
C ASN A 906 33.44 -0.50 17.48
N GLY A 907 32.13 -0.24 17.45
CA GLY A 907 31.19 -0.67 16.40
C GLY A 907 30.86 -2.16 16.41
N GLU A 908 31.35 -2.94 17.37
CA GLU A 908 31.21 -4.40 17.37
C GLU A 908 29.88 -4.90 17.96
N ILE A 909 29.26 -4.13 18.85
CA ILE A 909 28.04 -4.50 19.57
C ILE A 909 26.96 -3.45 19.33
N ILE A 910 25.73 -3.93 19.11
CA ILE A 910 24.52 -3.11 19.08
C ILE A 910 23.64 -3.49 20.26
N ALA A 911 23.09 -2.51 20.97
CA ALA A 911 22.09 -2.72 22.00
C ALA A 911 20.72 -2.23 21.53
N THR A 912 19.68 -3.06 21.67
CA THR A 912 18.29 -2.70 21.34
C THR A 912 17.40 -2.78 22.57
N ALA A 913 16.69 -1.69 22.89
CA ALA A 913 15.75 -1.62 24.01
C ALA A 913 14.30 -1.68 23.53
N SER A 914 13.47 -2.50 24.17
CA SER A 914 12.12 -2.79 23.68
C SER A 914 11.03 -2.74 24.75
N ASP A 915 9.80 -2.56 24.27
CA ASP A 915 8.55 -2.75 24.99
C ASP A 915 8.33 -4.18 25.50
N ASP A 916 9.10 -5.16 25.00
CA ASP A 916 9.11 -6.53 25.53
C ASP A 916 9.79 -6.68 26.90
N GLN A 917 10.17 -5.57 27.52
CA GLN A 917 10.84 -5.48 28.83
C GLN A 917 12.26 -6.07 28.80
N THR A 918 12.86 -6.24 27.62
CA THR A 918 14.23 -6.74 27.47
C THR A 918 15.12 -5.75 26.74
N VAL A 919 16.40 -5.78 27.10
CA VAL A 919 17.47 -5.28 26.24
C VAL A 919 18.22 -6.46 25.66
N ARG A 920 18.48 -6.38 24.35
CA ARG A 920 19.21 -7.38 23.60
C ARG A 920 20.49 -6.80 23.05
N LEU A 921 21.52 -7.64 23.04
CA LEU A 921 22.83 -7.27 22.52
C LEU A 921 23.14 -8.14 21.30
N TRP A 922 23.62 -7.51 20.25
CA TRP A 922 23.88 -8.12 18.96
C TRP A 922 25.32 -7.86 18.57
N LYS A 923 25.93 -8.80 17.86
CA LYS A 923 27.18 -8.54 17.15
C LYS A 923 26.89 -7.87 15.82
N THR A 924 27.54 -6.75 15.54
CA THR A 924 27.29 -5.94 14.33
C THR A 924 27.66 -6.67 13.04
N ASP A 925 28.74 -7.46 13.05
CA ASP A 925 29.29 -8.15 11.88
C ASP A 925 28.49 -9.38 11.45
N THR A 926 27.92 -10.09 12.42
CA THR A 926 27.26 -11.38 12.24
C THR A 926 25.75 -11.30 12.45
N VAL A 927 25.25 -10.18 12.99
CA VAL A 927 23.82 -9.92 13.24
C VAL A 927 23.23 -10.95 14.23
N GLN A 928 24.10 -11.63 14.98
CA GLN A 928 23.71 -12.66 15.93
C GLN A 928 23.57 -12.08 17.32
N LEU A 929 22.54 -12.55 18.01
CA LEU A 929 22.33 -12.24 19.41
C LEU A 929 23.47 -12.83 20.26
N LEU A 930 23.96 -12.03 21.20
CA LEU A 930 24.91 -12.50 22.21
C LEU A 930 24.27 -13.57 23.09
N LYS A 931 25.06 -14.58 23.45
CA LYS A 931 24.60 -15.75 24.20
C LYS A 931 25.36 -15.91 25.52
N ASN A 932 24.68 -16.48 26.51
CA ASN A 932 25.23 -16.80 27.82
C ASN A 932 26.04 -18.10 27.82
N SER A 933 26.57 -18.48 28.98
CA SER A 933 27.37 -19.71 29.15
C SER A 933 26.64 -21.02 28.87
N ASP A 934 25.30 -20.98 28.80
CA ASP A 934 24.44 -22.13 28.51
C ASP A 934 23.96 -22.15 27.05
N ASP A 935 24.60 -21.35 26.17
CA ASP A 935 24.25 -21.16 24.75
C ASP A 935 22.81 -20.63 24.52
N GLN A 936 22.24 -19.97 25.54
CA GLN A 936 20.95 -19.28 25.44
C GLN A 936 21.13 -17.79 25.15
N PRO A 937 20.16 -17.14 24.47
CA PRO A 937 20.09 -15.69 24.35
C PRO A 937 20.38 -14.92 25.65
N LEU A 938 21.37 -14.02 25.63
CA LEU A 938 21.61 -13.10 26.74
C LEU A 938 20.57 -11.99 26.70
N LEU A 939 19.49 -12.16 27.47
CA LEU A 939 18.42 -11.17 27.61
C LEU A 939 18.58 -10.41 28.92
N LEU A 940 18.70 -9.09 28.85
CA LEU A 940 18.76 -8.22 30.02
C LEU A 940 17.34 -7.78 30.39
N GLN A 941 16.76 -8.40 31.41
CA GLN A 941 15.35 -8.23 31.77
C GLN A 941 15.11 -7.04 32.71
N HIS A 942 14.09 -6.25 32.39
CA HIS A 942 13.53 -5.19 33.24
C HIS A 942 12.16 -5.59 33.79
N GLN A 943 11.66 -4.84 34.79
CA GLN A 943 10.31 -5.01 35.31
C GLN A 943 9.25 -4.33 34.44
N ASN A 944 9.63 -3.28 33.72
CA ASN A 944 8.79 -2.48 32.84
C ASN A 944 9.43 -2.34 31.45
N GLN A 945 8.73 -1.70 30.51
CA GLN A 945 9.22 -1.48 29.14
C GLN A 945 10.50 -0.66 29.17
N VAL A 946 11.50 -1.01 28.36
CA VAL A 946 12.77 -0.28 28.34
C VAL A 946 12.70 0.83 27.31
N ARG A 947 12.89 2.07 27.76
CA ARG A 947 12.73 3.27 26.93
C ARG A 947 14.03 3.72 26.28
N TRP A 948 15.14 3.64 27.00
CA TRP A 948 16.43 4.19 26.55
C TRP A 948 17.57 3.26 26.91
N VAL A 949 18.61 3.26 26.08
CA VAL A 949 19.81 2.45 26.26
C VAL A 949 21.05 3.24 25.86
N SER A 950 22.12 3.13 26.65
CA SER A 950 23.41 3.72 26.31
C SER A 950 24.56 2.81 26.73
N LEU A 951 25.51 2.57 25.82
CA LEU A 951 26.69 1.74 25.99
C LEU A 951 27.89 2.59 26.40
N SER A 952 28.69 2.08 27.35
CA SER A 952 29.94 2.72 27.72
C SER A 952 31.00 2.61 26.61
N PRO A 953 32.02 3.48 26.60
CA PRO A 953 33.06 3.47 25.58
C PRO A 953 33.89 2.19 25.44
N ASP A 954 33.91 1.36 26.48
CA ASP A 954 34.60 0.07 26.47
C ASP A 954 33.68 -1.10 26.06
N GLY A 955 32.39 -0.85 25.80
CA GLY A 955 31.38 -1.86 25.47
C GLY A 955 31.06 -2.84 26.59
N GLN A 956 31.59 -2.63 27.80
CA GLN A 956 31.45 -3.55 28.94
C GLN A 956 30.36 -3.12 29.92
N THR A 957 29.95 -1.85 29.88
CA THR A 957 28.90 -1.33 30.75
C THR A 957 27.76 -0.80 29.89
N LEU A 958 26.55 -1.02 30.35
CA LEU A 958 25.32 -0.58 29.69
C LEU A 958 24.41 0.08 30.71
N ALA A 959 23.93 1.27 30.41
CA ALA A 959 22.92 1.96 31.19
C ALA A 959 21.56 1.83 30.48
N THR A 960 20.53 1.52 31.24
CA THR A 960 19.17 1.32 30.71
C THR A 960 18.15 1.94 31.64
N VAL A 961 17.08 2.45 31.06
CA VAL A 961 16.01 3.13 31.79
C VAL A 961 14.65 2.53 31.42
N GLY A 962 13.89 2.17 32.45
CA GLY A 962 12.52 1.68 32.33
C GLY A 962 11.49 2.81 32.23
N THR A 963 10.37 2.53 31.60
CA THR A 963 9.22 3.44 31.53
C THR A 963 8.65 3.71 32.92
N SER A 964 8.41 5.00 33.21
CA SER A 964 7.83 5.47 34.48
C SER A 964 8.63 5.12 35.74
N GLU A 965 9.92 4.81 35.61
CA GLU A 965 10.81 4.50 36.74
C GLU A 965 11.81 5.64 37.03
N PRO A 966 12.04 5.98 38.31
CA PRO A 966 13.08 6.94 38.71
C PRO A 966 14.48 6.31 38.80
N THR A 967 14.64 5.06 38.37
CA THR A 967 15.85 4.27 38.56
C THR A 967 16.56 3.98 37.25
N ILE A 968 17.89 3.88 37.32
CA ILE A 968 18.75 3.52 36.18
C ILE A 968 19.36 2.16 36.47
N GLN A 969 19.30 1.24 35.53
CA GLN A 969 19.96 -0.06 35.67
C GLN A 969 21.29 -0.06 34.92
N PHE A 970 22.37 -0.31 35.66
CA PHE A 970 23.72 -0.53 35.16
C PHE A 970 23.98 -2.01 34.99
N TRP A 971 24.27 -2.43 33.77
CA TRP A 971 24.66 -3.79 33.46
C TRP A 971 26.15 -3.83 33.16
N ASN A 972 26.88 -4.69 33.86
CA ASN A 972 28.27 -5.00 33.54
C ASN A 972 28.31 -6.34 32.79
N ILE A 973 28.73 -6.27 31.53
CA ILE A 973 28.79 -7.37 30.57
C ILE A 973 30.23 -7.87 30.51
N GLN A 974 30.43 -9.12 30.94
CA GLN A 974 31.73 -9.79 30.90
C GLN A 974 31.73 -10.88 29.84
N ASN A 975 32.73 -10.84 28.96
CA ASN A 975 33.01 -11.90 28.00
C ASN A 975 33.94 -12.93 28.65
N LEU A 976 33.42 -14.13 28.92
CA LEU A 976 34.21 -15.26 29.45
C LEU A 976 34.43 -16.28 28.32
N GLU A 977 35.48 -17.11 28.43
CA GLU A 977 35.72 -18.20 27.46
C GLU A 977 34.52 -19.15 27.29
N THR A 978 33.61 -19.19 28.27
CA THR A 978 32.41 -20.02 28.30
C THR A 978 31.17 -19.33 27.73
N GLY A 979 31.16 -18.02 27.49
CA GLY A 979 30.00 -17.23 27.07
C GLY A 979 29.91 -15.88 27.78
N TYR A 980 28.90 -15.06 27.46
CA TYR A 980 28.72 -13.74 28.09
C TYR A 980 27.94 -13.84 29.40
N THR A 981 28.32 -13.02 30.39
CA THR A 981 27.57 -12.88 31.65
C THR A 981 27.27 -11.41 31.90
N ALA A 982 26.11 -11.12 32.49
CA ALA A 982 25.71 -9.77 32.84
C ALA A 982 25.37 -9.69 34.33
N SER A 983 25.88 -8.68 35.01
CA SER A 983 25.50 -8.35 36.39
C SER A 983 24.85 -6.98 36.44
N VAL A 984 23.78 -6.83 37.23
CA VAL A 984 22.98 -5.61 37.28
C VAL A 984 23.15 -4.89 38.61
N LYS A 985 23.23 -3.56 38.55
CA LYS A 985 23.22 -2.65 39.69
C LYS A 985 22.19 -1.56 39.43
N THR A 986 21.22 -1.40 40.35
CA THR A 986 20.23 -0.33 40.26
C THR A 986 20.77 0.93 40.93
N LEU A 987 20.82 2.04 40.20
CA LEU A 987 21.15 3.35 40.71
C LEU A 987 19.86 4.09 41.07
N ASN A 988 19.79 4.51 42.34
CA ASN A 988 18.72 5.32 42.87
C ASN A 988 19.26 6.73 43.12
N GLY A 989 18.52 7.76 42.69
CA GLY A 989 18.93 9.12 42.96
C GLY A 989 18.05 10.22 42.40
N HIS A 990 17.26 9.95 41.36
CA HIS A 990 16.24 10.87 40.86
C HIS A 990 14.95 10.74 41.65
N ASP A 991 14.21 11.84 41.75
CA ASP A 991 12.94 11.91 42.48
C ASP A 991 11.72 11.66 41.57
N SER A 992 11.94 11.64 40.25
CA SER A 992 10.94 11.38 39.21
C SER A 992 11.52 10.51 38.09
N VAL A 993 10.71 10.23 37.07
CA VAL A 993 11.04 9.39 35.92
C VAL A 993 12.29 9.89 35.21
N VAL A 994 13.21 8.96 34.94
CA VAL A 994 14.40 9.24 34.11
C VAL A 994 13.99 9.15 32.64
N ASN A 995 14.29 10.20 31.87
CA ASN A 995 13.90 10.28 30.46
C ASN A 995 15.02 9.86 29.50
N THR A 996 16.27 10.11 29.87
CA THR A 996 17.44 9.93 28.99
C THR A 996 18.67 9.56 29.82
N VAL A 997 19.52 8.72 29.26
CA VAL A 997 20.85 8.38 29.79
C VAL A 997 21.84 8.35 28.65
N GLU A 998 23.02 8.94 28.85
CA GLU A 998 24.03 9.08 27.80
C GLU A 998 25.42 8.88 28.41
N PHE A 999 26.23 8.00 27.82
CA PHE A 999 27.65 7.89 28.15
C PHE A 999 28.47 8.86 27.31
N SER A 1000 29.26 9.69 27.99
CA SER A 1000 30.31 10.47 27.34
C SER A 1000 31.44 9.57 26.83
N PRO A 1001 32.19 10.01 25.80
CA PRO A 1001 33.36 9.30 25.29
C PRO A 1001 34.47 9.06 26.33
N ASN A 1002 34.56 9.92 27.37
CA ASN A 1002 35.52 9.76 28.47
C ASN A 1002 35.02 8.80 29.57
N GLY A 1003 33.77 8.33 29.48
CA GLY A 1003 33.21 7.30 30.34
C GLY A 1003 32.38 7.80 31.53
N ILE A 1004 32.14 9.11 31.65
CA ILE A 1004 31.12 9.66 32.56
C ILE A 1004 29.74 9.39 31.96
N MET A 1005 28.75 9.00 32.76
CA MET A 1005 27.35 8.90 32.33
C MET A 1005 26.56 10.10 32.85
N ALA A 1006 25.75 10.71 31.99
CA ALA A 1006 24.71 11.66 32.39
C ALA A 1006 23.34 11.00 32.38
N SER A 1007 22.49 11.36 33.34
CA SER A 1007 21.08 10.99 33.36
C SER A 1007 20.20 12.22 33.56
N GLY A 1008 19.17 12.35 32.73
CA GLY A 1008 18.20 13.44 32.78
C GLY A 1008 16.81 12.94 33.16
N SER A 1009 16.10 13.70 34.00
CA SER A 1009 14.81 13.29 34.56
C SER A 1009 13.78 14.42 34.57
N GLU A 1010 12.52 14.04 34.77
CA GLU A 1010 11.39 14.96 34.96
C GLU A 1010 11.49 15.81 36.23
N ASP A 1011 12.34 15.42 37.19
CA ASP A 1011 12.65 16.21 38.39
C ASP A 1011 13.52 17.46 38.11
N ALA A 1012 13.71 17.81 36.83
CA ALA A 1012 14.52 18.92 36.35
C ALA A 1012 16.00 18.85 36.82
N LYS A 1013 16.53 17.64 37.03
CA LYS A 1013 17.93 17.41 37.39
C LYS A 1013 18.64 16.60 36.33
N VAL A 1014 19.92 16.94 36.12
CA VAL A 1014 20.89 16.07 35.46
C VAL A 1014 21.86 15.54 36.51
N LYS A 1015 22.04 14.23 36.58
CA LYS A 1015 23.01 13.60 37.47
C LYS A 1015 24.15 12.99 36.66
N LEU A 1016 25.37 13.21 37.12
CA LEU A 1016 26.57 12.68 36.50
C LEU A 1016 27.11 11.54 37.35
N TRP A 1017 27.43 10.43 36.72
CA TRP A 1017 27.82 9.19 37.37
C TRP A 1017 29.13 8.66 36.78
N GLN A 1018 29.97 8.05 37.61
CA GLN A 1018 31.08 7.24 37.12
C GLN A 1018 30.58 5.89 36.60
N LYS A 1019 31.43 5.18 35.85
CA LYS A 1019 31.14 3.81 35.35
C LYS A 1019 30.78 2.81 36.44
N ASP A 1020 31.25 3.01 37.67
CA ASP A 1020 30.93 2.16 38.82
C ASP A 1020 29.58 2.51 39.48
N GLY A 1021 28.88 3.53 38.98
CA GLY A 1021 27.62 4.03 39.49
C GLY A 1021 27.74 4.99 40.68
N THR A 1022 28.93 5.52 40.97
CA THR A 1022 29.09 6.59 41.98
C THR A 1022 28.65 7.93 41.41
N LEU A 1023 27.88 8.70 42.20
CA LEU A 1023 27.41 10.04 41.81
C LEU A 1023 28.56 11.05 41.92
N ILE A 1024 28.84 11.77 40.83
CA ILE A 1024 29.87 12.81 40.72
C ILE A 1024 29.29 14.17 41.08
N GLU A 1025 28.24 14.58 40.38
CA GLU A 1025 27.67 15.92 40.45
C GLU A 1025 26.16 15.88 40.13
N THR A 1026 25.40 16.86 40.61
CA THR A 1026 23.98 17.04 40.26
C THR A 1026 23.77 18.48 39.79
N LEU A 1027 23.31 18.63 38.56
CA LEU A 1027 22.94 19.89 37.95
C LEU A 1027 21.43 20.07 38.09
N THR A 1028 20.99 21.24 38.55
CA THR A 1028 19.55 21.56 38.69
C THR A 1028 19.18 22.57 37.62
N LEU A 1029 18.08 22.32 36.93
CA LEU A 1029 17.57 23.09 35.80
C LEU A 1029 16.15 23.59 36.09
N ASP A 1030 15.64 24.47 35.22
CA ASP A 1030 14.34 25.10 35.41
C ASP A 1030 13.17 24.25 34.87
N ALA A 1031 13.44 23.22 34.07
CA ALA A 1031 12.44 22.40 33.39
C ALA A 1031 12.88 20.93 33.25
N PRO A 1032 11.92 19.99 33.04
CA PRO A 1032 12.20 18.58 32.78
C PRO A 1032 13.21 18.34 31.66
N VAL A 1033 14.13 17.41 31.88
CA VAL A 1033 15.15 17.04 30.87
C VAL A 1033 14.58 16.01 29.91
N VAL A 1034 14.77 16.22 28.61
CA VAL A 1034 14.26 15.32 27.56
C VAL A 1034 15.39 14.55 26.86
N SER A 1035 16.51 15.23 26.55
CA SER A 1035 17.62 14.64 25.81
C SER A 1035 18.94 15.24 26.27
N ILE A 1036 19.99 14.42 26.32
CA ILE A 1036 21.36 14.81 26.67
C ILE A 1036 22.29 14.28 25.59
N GLU A 1037 23.28 15.07 25.19
CA GLU A 1037 24.29 14.69 24.21
C GLU A 1037 25.67 15.22 24.61
N PHE A 1038 26.72 14.43 24.39
CA PHE A 1038 28.11 14.84 24.63
C PHE A 1038 28.83 15.17 23.33
N ASP A 1039 29.84 16.02 23.37
CA ASP A 1039 30.80 16.08 22.27
C ASP A 1039 31.71 14.85 22.22
N GLN A 1040 32.39 14.65 21.09
CA GLN A 1040 33.37 13.56 20.92
C GLN A 1040 34.53 13.59 21.94
N THR A 1041 34.81 14.71 22.61
CA THR A 1041 35.84 14.74 23.67
C THR A 1041 35.26 14.41 25.05
N GLY A 1042 33.95 14.56 25.24
CA GLY A 1042 33.24 14.41 26.51
C GLY A 1042 33.40 15.62 27.43
N ASP A 1043 33.95 16.74 26.94
CA ASP A 1043 34.18 17.96 27.73
C ASP A 1043 33.02 18.95 27.64
N VAL A 1044 32.17 18.82 26.61
CA VAL A 1044 30.99 19.65 26.40
C VAL A 1044 29.75 18.77 26.36
N MET A 1045 28.70 19.21 27.05
CA MET A 1045 27.42 18.51 27.14
C MET A 1045 26.30 19.47 26.73
N ALA A 1046 25.46 19.02 25.80
CA ALA A 1046 24.22 19.67 25.42
C ALA A 1046 23.06 19.05 26.18
N ILE A 1047 22.23 19.89 26.80
CA ILE A 1047 21.06 19.46 27.57
C ILE A 1047 19.83 20.13 26.99
N ALA A 1048 18.86 19.32 26.54
CA ALA A 1048 17.55 19.79 26.13
C ALA A 1048 16.55 19.61 27.27
N THR A 1049 15.85 20.70 27.59
CA THR A 1049 14.72 20.72 28.53
C THR A 1049 13.46 21.12 27.79
N SER A 1050 12.33 20.52 28.17
CA SER A 1050 11.05 20.85 27.56
C SER A 1050 9.97 21.06 28.62
N ASP A 1051 9.29 22.20 28.51
CA ASP A 1051 8.08 22.50 29.27
C ASP A 1051 7.00 22.98 28.28
N PRO A 1052 5.96 22.16 28.03
CA PRO A 1052 4.87 22.51 27.12
C PRO A 1052 4.12 23.79 27.51
N GLN A 1053 4.16 24.20 28.78
CA GLN A 1053 3.39 25.35 29.27
C GLN A 1053 4.15 26.67 29.17
N THR A 1054 5.49 26.66 29.20
CA THR A 1054 6.29 27.88 29.30
C THR A 1054 7.24 28.04 28.11
N GLN A 1055 8.42 27.45 28.17
CA GLN A 1055 9.47 27.51 27.17
C GLN A 1055 10.37 26.29 27.28
N SER A 1056 10.74 25.73 26.13
CA SER A 1056 11.80 24.71 26.06
C SER A 1056 13.15 25.40 25.89
N GLN A 1057 14.22 24.77 26.39
CA GLN A 1057 15.56 25.36 26.35
C GLN A 1057 16.62 24.31 26.00
N LEU A 1058 17.57 24.72 25.17
CA LEU A 1058 18.82 24.01 24.92
C LEU A 1058 19.94 24.73 25.67
N GLN A 1059 20.66 24.01 26.53
CA GLN A 1059 21.76 24.54 27.34
C GLN A 1059 23.06 23.82 27.02
N LEU A 1060 24.16 24.56 26.86
CA LEU A 1060 25.50 23.97 26.75
C LEU A 1060 26.27 24.14 28.05
N TRP A 1061 26.90 23.05 28.47
CA TRP A 1061 27.73 22.96 29.65
C TRP A 1061 29.12 22.50 29.24
N SER A 1062 30.15 23.03 29.88
CA SER A 1062 31.53 22.58 29.67
C SER A 1062 32.19 22.22 30.97
N GLN A 1063 33.05 21.21 30.95
CA GLN A 1063 33.85 20.82 32.09
C GLN A 1063 35.07 21.75 32.26
N ASP A 1064 35.27 22.29 33.46
CA ASP A 1064 36.51 22.97 33.86
C ASP A 1064 37.12 22.32 35.11
N GLN A 1065 38.24 22.86 35.62
CA GLN A 1065 38.94 22.30 36.80
C GLN A 1065 38.08 22.30 38.09
N THR A 1066 36.93 22.99 38.10
CA THR A 1066 36.03 23.13 39.25
C THR A 1066 34.69 22.40 39.12
N GLY A 1067 34.41 21.77 37.97
CA GLY A 1067 33.15 21.05 37.70
C GLY A 1067 32.51 21.46 36.37
N TRP A 1068 31.25 21.12 36.19
CA TRP A 1068 30.49 21.48 34.99
C TRP A 1068 29.94 22.91 35.09
N ARG A 1069 30.19 23.74 34.07
CA ARG A 1069 29.73 25.14 34.00
C ARG A 1069 28.87 25.39 32.79
N PHE A 1070 27.74 26.06 33.03
CA PHE A 1070 26.87 26.61 32.00
C PHE A 1070 27.61 27.63 31.11
N ARG A 1071 27.41 27.54 29.79
CA ARG A 1071 28.05 28.39 28.78
C ARG A 1071 27.08 29.25 28.00
N THR A 1072 26.06 28.62 27.43
CA THR A 1072 25.12 29.29 26.52
C THR A 1072 23.77 28.60 26.55
N ILE A 1073 22.75 29.35 26.16
CA ILE A 1073 21.37 28.90 26.12
C ILE A 1073 20.67 29.39 24.86
N ARG A 1074 19.82 28.53 24.32
CA ARG A 1074 18.86 28.87 23.30
C ARG A 1074 17.46 28.50 23.77
N SER A 1075 16.52 29.43 23.67
CA SER A 1075 15.15 29.26 24.15
C SER A 1075 14.17 29.11 22.98
N TYR A 1076 13.17 28.27 23.19
CA TYR A 1076 12.12 27.92 22.25
C TYR A 1076 10.75 28.18 22.92
N PRO A 1077 10.21 29.41 22.79
CA PRO A 1077 8.96 29.78 23.45
C PRO A 1077 7.79 28.99 22.88
N LYS A 1078 6.97 28.38 23.75
CA LYS A 1078 5.76 27.62 23.37
C LYS A 1078 5.96 26.46 22.39
N ARG A 1079 7.20 25.99 22.23
CA ARG A 1079 7.54 24.82 21.41
C ARG A 1079 8.14 23.73 22.28
N THR A 1080 7.96 22.47 21.89
CA THR A 1080 8.54 21.31 22.57
C THR A 1080 9.82 20.86 21.86
N ILE A 1081 10.79 20.36 22.63
CA ILE A 1081 12.01 19.75 22.07
C ILE A 1081 11.92 18.25 22.29
N ASN A 1082 12.01 17.48 21.21
CA ASN A 1082 11.86 16.01 21.27
C ASN A 1082 13.22 15.31 21.40
N GLN A 1083 14.21 15.71 20.60
CA GLN A 1083 15.56 15.13 20.62
C GLN A 1083 16.60 16.15 20.13
N ILE A 1084 17.86 15.93 20.53
CA ILE A 1084 19.02 16.67 20.05
C ILE A 1084 20.08 15.71 19.51
N SER A 1085 20.92 16.17 18.59
CA SER A 1085 22.16 15.47 18.17
C SER A 1085 23.28 16.49 18.00
N TYR A 1086 24.51 16.13 18.39
CA TYR A 1086 25.64 17.05 18.48
C TYR A 1086 26.90 16.54 17.77
N VAL A 1087 27.49 17.37 16.89
CA VAL A 1087 28.79 17.08 16.27
C VAL A 1087 29.86 18.08 16.68
N SER A 1088 30.91 17.56 17.32
CA SER A 1088 32.00 18.32 17.95
C SER A 1088 32.93 19.04 16.97
N LYS A 1089 33.44 18.36 15.93
CA LYS A 1089 34.33 18.91 14.89
C LYS A 1089 33.72 20.15 14.22
N ALA A 1090 32.39 20.16 14.19
CA ALA A 1090 31.54 21.14 13.56
C ALA A 1090 31.08 22.23 14.55
N GLY A 1091 30.87 21.90 15.83
CA GLY A 1091 30.11 22.74 16.76
C GLY A 1091 28.69 22.98 16.25
N LEU A 1092 28.07 21.96 15.66
CA LEU A 1092 26.72 22.01 15.10
C LEU A 1092 25.79 21.12 15.91
N LEU A 1093 24.64 21.65 16.29
CA LEU A 1093 23.56 20.96 16.99
C LEU A 1093 22.34 20.90 16.08
N ALA A 1094 21.78 19.71 15.91
CA ALA A 1094 20.45 19.54 15.35
C ALA A 1094 19.46 19.41 16.52
N ILE A 1095 18.35 20.12 16.44
CA ILE A 1095 17.33 20.15 17.49
C ILE A 1095 15.96 19.89 16.85
N ALA A 1096 15.30 18.79 17.21
CA ALA A 1096 13.94 18.51 16.77
C ALA A 1096 12.95 19.33 17.61
N VAL A 1097 12.21 20.21 16.96
CA VAL A 1097 11.29 21.16 17.60
C VAL A 1097 9.89 20.98 17.03
N GLU A 1098 8.90 20.89 17.92
CA GLU A 1098 7.48 20.70 17.59
C GLU A 1098 6.67 21.91 18.09
N ASP A 1099 5.65 22.30 17.32
CA ASP A 1099 4.67 23.29 17.75
C ASP A 1099 3.35 22.60 18.18
N PRO A 1100 3.03 22.56 19.48
CA PRO A 1100 1.86 21.84 19.99
C PRO A 1100 0.51 22.44 19.55
N LYS A 1101 0.48 23.61 18.90
CA LYS A 1101 -0.76 24.24 18.41
C LYS A 1101 -0.97 24.11 16.91
N ASP A 1102 0.09 23.86 16.15
CA ASP A 1102 0.04 23.82 14.68
C ASP A 1102 1.07 22.81 14.15
N GLN A 1103 0.58 21.61 13.76
CA GLN A 1103 1.41 20.54 13.21
C GLN A 1103 2.07 20.90 11.86
N VAL A 1104 1.73 22.05 11.28
CA VAL A 1104 2.30 22.54 10.01
C VAL A 1104 3.69 23.17 10.22
N GLU A 1105 4.10 23.47 11.47
CA GLU A 1105 5.40 24.11 11.78
C GLU A 1105 6.48 23.18 12.37
N ASP A 1106 6.29 21.86 12.36
CA ASP A 1106 7.30 20.90 12.85
C ASP A 1106 8.61 21.01 12.06
N GLN A 1107 9.75 21.14 12.75
CA GLN A 1107 11.03 21.41 12.10
C GLN A 1107 12.23 20.90 12.89
N VAL A 1108 13.36 20.74 12.19
CA VAL A 1108 14.67 20.52 12.82
C VAL A 1108 15.51 21.79 12.69
N ASP A 1109 15.89 22.35 13.82
CA ASP A 1109 16.74 23.53 13.88
C ASP A 1109 18.21 23.13 13.87
N LEU A 1110 18.97 23.61 12.87
CA LEU A 1110 20.42 23.51 12.86
C LEU A 1110 21.03 24.76 13.51
N TRP A 1111 21.73 24.57 14.63
CA TRP A 1111 22.29 25.66 15.42
C TRP A 1111 23.81 25.53 15.57
N SER A 1112 24.52 26.65 15.41
CA SER A 1112 25.94 26.74 15.77
C SER A 1112 26.17 27.72 16.92
N PRO A 1113 26.69 27.28 18.08
CA PRO A 1113 26.93 28.14 19.24
C PRO A 1113 27.97 29.22 18.98
N SER A 1114 28.95 28.95 18.09
CA SER A 1114 30.03 29.89 17.78
C SER A 1114 29.58 31.02 16.84
N GLN A 1115 28.57 30.79 16.00
CA GLN A 1115 28.05 31.76 15.04
C GLN A 1115 26.74 32.44 15.52
N GLY A 1116 25.98 31.80 16.41
CA GLY A 1116 24.71 32.33 16.93
C GLY A 1116 23.54 32.28 15.94
N THR A 1117 23.74 31.73 14.74
CA THR A 1117 22.75 31.60 13.67
C THR A 1117 22.07 30.24 13.70
N SER A 1118 20.83 30.19 13.20
CA SER A 1118 20.03 28.97 13.10
C SER A 1118 19.27 28.87 11.79
N CYS A 1119 19.25 27.69 11.18
CA CYS A 1119 18.42 27.45 9.99
C CYS A 1119 17.43 26.29 10.26
N PRO A 1120 16.13 26.49 9.99
CA PRO A 1120 15.13 25.44 10.17
C PRO A 1120 15.04 24.51 8.95
N LEU A 1121 14.89 23.21 9.19
CA LEU A 1121 14.58 22.17 8.22
C LEU A 1121 13.13 21.73 8.44
N LYS A 1122 12.22 22.19 7.58
CA LYS A 1122 10.79 21.91 7.74
C LYS A 1122 10.46 20.44 7.53
N HIS A 1123 9.58 19.91 8.37
CA HIS A 1123 8.98 18.60 8.25
C HIS A 1123 7.45 18.73 8.15
N GLN A 1124 6.80 17.71 7.59
CA GLN A 1124 5.33 17.64 7.51
C GLN A 1124 4.70 16.88 8.68
N ALA A 1125 5.54 16.32 9.56
CA ALA A 1125 5.15 15.51 10.69
C ALA A 1125 6.22 15.63 11.78
N THR A 1126 5.83 15.26 13.00
CA THR A 1126 6.69 15.32 14.17
C THR A 1126 7.93 14.46 13.99
N VAL A 1127 9.10 15.02 14.30
CA VAL A 1127 10.38 14.32 14.22
C VAL A 1127 10.65 13.65 15.56
N ARG A 1128 10.65 12.31 15.58
CA ARG A 1128 10.89 11.49 16.78
C ARG A 1128 12.37 11.38 17.12
N SER A 1129 13.20 11.19 16.09
CA SER A 1129 14.63 10.94 16.26
C SER A 1129 15.44 11.69 15.23
N ILE A 1130 16.61 12.15 15.66
CA ILE A 1130 17.59 12.80 14.80
C ILE A 1130 18.98 12.31 15.18
N ASP A 1131 19.83 12.10 14.17
CA ASP A 1131 21.24 11.86 14.41
C ASP A 1131 22.11 12.38 13.27
N ILE A 1132 23.26 12.96 13.60
CA ILE A 1132 24.21 13.50 12.63
C ILE A 1132 25.38 12.55 12.52
N ASP A 1133 25.78 12.24 11.28
CA ASP A 1133 26.92 11.36 11.06
C ASP A 1133 28.22 11.92 11.69
N PRO A 1134 29.16 11.07 12.14
CA PRO A 1134 30.40 11.49 12.78
C PRO A 1134 31.29 12.44 11.95
N SER A 1135 31.14 12.45 10.61
CA SER A 1135 31.84 13.39 9.73
C SER A 1135 31.18 14.78 9.68
N GLY A 1136 29.93 14.90 10.12
CA GLY A 1136 29.15 16.13 10.15
C GLY A 1136 28.68 16.60 8.78
N LYS A 1137 28.55 15.68 7.82
CA LYS A 1137 28.13 15.94 6.43
C LYS A 1137 26.66 15.60 6.19
N ILE A 1138 26.09 14.67 6.95
CA ILE A 1138 24.76 14.11 6.75
C ILE A 1138 24.02 14.12 8.09
N LEU A 1139 22.79 14.63 8.09
CA LEU A 1139 21.84 14.48 9.19
C LEU A 1139 20.76 13.48 8.75
N ALA A 1140 20.48 12.48 9.58
CA ALA A 1140 19.33 11.59 9.43
C ALA A 1140 18.21 12.04 10.39
N THR A 1141 16.97 12.09 9.90
CA THR A 1141 15.79 12.40 10.71
C THR A 1141 14.72 11.34 10.50
N ALA A 1142 14.02 10.94 11.56
CA ALA A 1142 12.90 10.02 11.50
C ALA A 1142 11.63 10.69 12.05
N SER A 1143 10.54 10.62 11.28
CA SER A 1143 9.30 11.34 11.58
C SER A 1143 8.04 10.47 11.53
N ASP A 1144 6.95 10.96 12.13
CA ASP A 1144 5.66 10.26 12.27
C ASP A 1144 4.95 9.97 10.94
N ASP A 1145 5.40 10.57 9.83
CA ASP A 1145 4.96 10.18 8.49
C ASP A 1145 5.62 8.89 7.98
N LYS A 1146 6.31 8.15 8.85
CA LYS A 1146 7.02 6.88 8.59
C LYS A 1146 8.16 7.02 7.58
N LYS A 1147 8.88 8.13 7.65
CA LYS A 1147 9.99 8.41 6.73
C LYS A 1147 11.30 8.65 7.49
N VAL A 1148 12.38 8.11 6.95
CA VAL A 1148 13.76 8.53 7.29
C VAL A 1148 14.26 9.47 6.22
N ARG A 1149 14.63 10.70 6.57
CA ARG A 1149 15.14 11.71 5.63
C ARG A 1149 16.61 11.97 5.88
N PHE A 1150 17.37 12.14 4.80
CA PHE A 1150 18.77 12.52 4.86
C PHE A 1150 18.97 13.94 4.33
N TRP A 1151 19.65 14.74 5.13
CA TRP A 1151 19.86 16.16 4.90
C TRP A 1151 21.34 16.42 4.68
N PRO A 1152 21.73 17.16 3.63
CA PRO A 1152 23.13 17.48 3.39
C PRO A 1152 23.52 18.67 4.26
N LEU A 1153 24.63 18.56 4.99
CA LEU A 1153 25.13 19.60 5.88
C LEU A 1153 26.30 20.38 5.24
N ASP A 1154 26.11 20.97 4.04
CA ASP A 1154 27.12 21.88 3.45
C ASP A 1154 27.02 23.29 4.06
N ARG A 1155 28.01 23.62 4.89
CA ARG A 1155 28.07 24.89 5.64
C ARG A 1155 28.08 26.13 4.76
N GLN A 1156 28.65 26.06 3.56
CA GLN A 1156 28.77 27.23 2.70
C GLN A 1156 27.43 27.63 2.07
N GLN A 1157 26.52 26.67 1.91
CA GLN A 1157 25.17 26.90 1.40
C GLN A 1157 24.16 27.16 2.52
N LEU A 1158 24.29 26.47 3.65
CA LEU A 1158 23.32 26.56 4.75
C LEU A 1158 23.48 27.81 5.62
N TRP A 1159 24.70 28.31 5.84
CA TRP A 1159 24.95 29.51 6.63
C TRP A 1159 25.51 30.66 5.79
N PRO A 1160 24.65 31.50 5.20
CA PRO A 1160 25.12 32.70 4.55
C PRO A 1160 25.71 33.68 5.59
N THR A 1161 26.73 34.42 5.19
CA THR A 1161 27.52 35.29 6.08
C THR A 1161 26.73 36.48 6.63
N ASP A 1162 25.55 36.77 6.07
CA ASP A 1162 24.60 37.78 6.54
C ASP A 1162 23.60 37.25 7.59
N GLY A 1163 23.68 35.96 7.94
CA GLY A 1163 22.85 35.31 8.95
C GLY A 1163 21.40 35.09 8.52
N ASN A 1164 21.08 35.30 7.24
CA ASN A 1164 19.72 35.23 6.74
C ASN A 1164 19.58 33.99 5.84
N CYS A 1165 19.03 32.88 6.36
CA CYS A 1165 18.78 31.66 5.57
C CYS A 1165 17.64 31.94 4.55
N GLN A 1166 17.91 32.74 3.51
CA GLN A 1166 16.91 33.24 2.56
C GLN A 1166 16.90 32.45 1.24
N THR A 1167 15.73 31.87 0.96
CA THR A 1167 15.05 31.62 -0.35
C THR A 1167 14.99 30.23 -0.99
N GLN A 1168 15.63 29.19 -0.46
CA GLN A 1168 15.30 27.81 -0.87
C GLN A 1168 14.97 26.97 0.36
N GLU A 1169 13.78 26.38 0.38
CA GLU A 1169 13.48 25.30 1.30
C GLU A 1169 14.54 24.22 1.08
N ILE A 1170 15.35 23.99 2.12
CA ILE A 1170 16.30 22.89 2.09
C ILE A 1170 15.45 21.63 2.05
N GLU A 1171 15.56 20.86 0.99
CA GLU A 1171 14.89 19.58 0.86
C GLU A 1171 15.84 18.47 1.28
N PRO A 1172 15.32 17.36 1.84
CA PRO A 1172 16.13 16.17 2.00
C PRO A 1172 16.64 15.72 0.63
N PHE A 1173 17.90 15.30 0.55
CA PHE A 1173 18.45 14.77 -0.70
C PHE A 1173 18.03 13.32 -0.92
N TYR A 1174 17.59 12.65 0.15
CA TYR A 1174 17.17 11.26 0.12
C TYR A 1174 16.10 10.97 1.19
N THR A 1175 15.17 10.06 0.93
CA THR A 1175 14.09 9.71 1.85
C THR A 1175 13.72 8.24 1.71
N ILE A 1176 13.71 7.52 2.82
CA ILE A 1176 13.30 6.11 2.92
C ILE A 1176 11.90 6.07 3.50
N ASP A 1177 10.96 5.48 2.76
CA ASP A 1177 9.60 5.21 3.23
C ASP A 1177 9.55 3.87 4.00
N GLN A 1178 8.85 3.84 5.13
CA GLN A 1178 8.67 2.65 5.96
C GLN A 1178 7.19 2.30 6.13
N ASP A 1179 6.93 1.02 6.35
CA ASP A 1179 5.59 0.47 6.56
C ASP A 1179 5.04 0.71 7.99
N VAL A 1180 5.95 0.86 8.95
CA VAL A 1180 5.65 1.12 10.37
C VAL A 1180 6.39 2.36 10.89
N PHE A 1181 6.02 2.85 12.07
CA PHE A 1181 6.69 4.00 12.68
C PHE A 1181 8.11 3.65 13.12
N ILE A 1182 8.95 4.69 13.16
CA ILE A 1182 10.37 4.61 13.47
C ILE A 1182 10.59 5.36 14.78
N ASN A 1183 11.11 4.67 15.79
CA ASN A 1183 11.31 5.27 17.10
C ASN A 1183 12.71 5.89 17.24
N ARG A 1184 13.73 5.30 16.60
CA ARG A 1184 15.12 5.77 16.72
C ARG A 1184 15.90 5.59 15.41
N VAL A 1185 16.77 6.56 15.11
CA VAL A 1185 17.85 6.45 14.12
C VAL A 1185 19.18 6.80 14.80
N HIS A 1186 20.23 6.02 14.55
CA HIS A 1186 21.53 6.23 15.19
C HIS A 1186 22.67 5.72 14.31
N PHE A 1187 23.69 6.54 14.07
CA PHE A 1187 24.90 6.16 13.33
C PHE A 1187 25.88 5.41 14.21
N ASN A 1188 26.67 4.53 13.61
CA ASN A 1188 27.88 4.02 14.27
C ASN A 1188 29.00 5.08 14.27
N GLN A 1189 30.04 4.87 15.07
CA GLN A 1189 31.13 5.86 15.25
C GLN A 1189 31.92 6.21 13.99
N ASP A 1190 31.96 5.31 13.00
CA ASP A 1190 32.64 5.55 11.74
C ASP A 1190 31.71 6.15 10.66
N GLY A 1191 30.40 6.27 10.93
CA GLY A 1191 29.39 6.75 9.99
C GLY A 1191 29.12 5.80 8.81
N THR A 1192 29.59 4.56 8.90
CA THR A 1192 29.46 3.54 7.84
C THR A 1192 28.14 2.78 7.91
N ILE A 1193 27.48 2.77 9.07
CA ILE A 1193 26.21 2.07 9.29
C ILE A 1193 25.24 3.00 10.02
N LEU A 1194 23.98 3.00 9.59
CA LEU A 1194 22.86 3.63 10.28
C LEU A 1194 21.92 2.54 10.82
N ALA A 1195 21.64 2.53 12.11
CA ALA A 1195 20.58 1.71 12.69
C ALA A 1195 19.24 2.44 12.67
N ILE A 1196 18.17 1.74 12.27
CA ILE A 1196 16.80 2.23 12.20
C ILE A 1196 15.92 1.30 13.05
N ALA A 1197 15.46 1.76 14.22
CA ALA A 1197 14.62 0.99 15.14
C ALA A 1197 13.13 1.19 14.83
N LYS A 1198 12.42 0.09 14.58
CA LYS A 1198 11.02 0.09 14.14
C LYS A 1198 10.07 -0.35 15.25
N GLU A 1199 8.81 0.07 15.14
CA GLU A 1199 7.73 -0.26 16.08
C GLU A 1199 7.26 -1.73 15.98
N ASP A 1200 7.62 -2.45 14.91
CA ASP A 1200 7.28 -3.86 14.70
C ASP A 1200 8.24 -4.85 15.41
N GLY A 1201 9.23 -4.34 16.16
CA GLY A 1201 10.20 -5.18 16.86
C GLY A 1201 11.45 -5.52 16.04
N THR A 1202 11.65 -4.85 14.91
CA THR A 1202 12.82 -5.04 14.03
C THR A 1202 13.73 -3.82 14.02
N THR A 1203 15.04 -4.04 13.86
CA THR A 1203 16.01 -2.97 13.60
C THR A 1203 16.69 -3.24 12.26
N ILE A 1204 16.69 -2.25 11.38
CA ILE A 1204 17.41 -2.31 10.10
C ILE A 1204 18.78 -1.67 10.31
N LEU A 1205 19.84 -2.40 9.97
CA LEU A 1205 21.17 -1.83 9.79
C LEU A 1205 21.31 -1.50 8.32
N TRP A 1206 21.52 -0.22 8.04
CA TRP A 1206 21.63 0.32 6.70
C TRP A 1206 23.08 0.67 6.40
N ASN A 1207 23.59 0.18 5.27
CA ASN A 1207 24.95 0.49 4.84
C ASN A 1207 25.05 1.91 4.26
N MET A 1208 25.89 2.76 4.83
CA MET A 1208 26.15 4.11 4.34
C MET A 1208 27.29 4.15 3.31
N GLN A 1209 27.99 3.04 3.06
CA GLN A 1209 28.96 2.96 1.96
C GLN A 1209 28.24 3.10 0.61
N GLY A 1210 28.66 4.10 -0.16
CA GLY A 1210 28.06 4.43 -1.46
C GLY A 1210 27.04 5.57 -1.44
N PHE A 1211 26.76 6.18 -0.29
CA PHE A 1211 26.04 7.46 -0.25
C PHE A 1211 26.86 8.64 -0.81
N GLU A 1212 28.18 8.47 -0.98
CA GLU A 1212 29.07 9.45 -1.63
C GLU A 1212 29.09 9.29 -3.15
N LEU A 1213 28.94 10.42 -3.87
CA LEU A 1213 28.87 10.44 -5.35
C LEU A 1213 30.14 9.83 -5.98
N ASP A 1214 31.31 10.08 -5.40
CA ASP A 1214 32.59 9.58 -5.92
C ASP A 1214 32.67 8.05 -5.86
N TYR A 1215 32.09 7.44 -4.83
CA TYR A 1215 31.98 5.99 -4.74
C TYR A 1215 31.06 5.44 -5.84
N GLN A 1216 29.88 6.06 -6.05
CA GLN A 1216 28.95 5.64 -7.11
C GLN A 1216 29.56 5.77 -8.51
N ILE A 1217 30.29 6.85 -8.78
CA ILE A 1217 31.04 7.02 -10.04
C ILE A 1217 32.13 5.96 -10.17
N THR A 1218 32.86 5.67 -9.10
CA THR A 1218 33.93 4.66 -9.11
C THR A 1218 33.39 3.26 -9.35
N GLN A 1219 32.32 2.87 -8.64
CA GLN A 1219 31.66 1.58 -8.86
C GLN A 1219 31.05 1.49 -10.26
N GLY A 1220 30.43 2.57 -10.75
CA GLY A 1220 29.92 2.64 -12.12
C GLY A 1220 31.02 2.51 -13.19
N CYS A 1221 32.20 3.09 -12.96
CA CYS A 1221 33.36 2.94 -13.83
C CYS A 1221 33.95 1.53 -13.77
N LEU A 1222 34.08 0.93 -12.58
CA LEU A 1222 34.55 -0.45 -12.41
C LEU A 1222 33.59 -1.44 -13.07
N TRP A 1223 32.28 -1.26 -12.87
CA TRP A 1223 31.24 -2.03 -13.52
C TRP A 1223 31.27 -1.84 -15.04
N LEU A 1224 31.36 -0.60 -15.54
CA LEU A 1224 31.39 -0.34 -16.98
C LEU A 1224 32.66 -0.93 -17.60
N GLN A 1225 33.78 -0.90 -16.89
CA GLN A 1225 35.02 -1.53 -17.32
C GLN A 1225 34.87 -3.06 -17.40
N ASP A 1226 34.22 -3.70 -16.41
CA ASP A 1226 33.89 -5.13 -16.44
C ASP A 1226 32.93 -5.42 -17.61
N TYR A 1227 31.83 -4.67 -17.74
CA TYR A 1227 30.83 -4.79 -18.80
C TYR A 1227 31.41 -4.60 -20.22
N LEU A 1228 32.22 -3.55 -20.44
CA LEU A 1228 32.86 -3.27 -21.74
C LEU A 1228 34.02 -4.21 -22.05
N SER A 1229 34.71 -4.76 -21.04
CA SER A 1229 35.71 -5.80 -21.28
C SER A 1229 35.10 -7.07 -21.88
N ASN A 1230 33.79 -7.22 -21.77
CA ASN A 1230 33.00 -8.35 -22.24
C ASN A 1230 32.28 -8.12 -23.59
N LEU A 1231 32.54 -7.00 -24.29
CA LEU A 1231 31.98 -6.71 -25.63
C LEU A 1231 33.06 -6.78 -26.75
N PRO A 1232 32.69 -7.08 -28.01
CA PRO A 1232 33.63 -7.11 -29.14
C PRO A 1232 34.37 -5.78 -29.35
N ASP A 1233 35.63 -5.84 -29.81
CA ASP A 1233 36.58 -4.71 -29.88
C ASP A 1233 36.10 -3.42 -30.58
N GLN A 1234 35.00 -3.46 -31.34
CA GLN A 1234 34.47 -2.31 -32.11
C GLN A 1234 33.67 -1.28 -31.27
N GLU A 1235 33.28 -1.59 -30.03
CA GLU A 1235 32.50 -0.68 -29.16
C GLU A 1235 33.29 -0.10 -27.97
N ARG A 1236 34.62 -0.28 -27.92
CA ARG A 1236 35.46 0.27 -26.85
C ARG A 1236 35.56 1.80 -26.95
N ALA A 1237 34.65 2.51 -26.30
CA ALA A 1237 34.75 3.94 -26.06
C ALA A 1237 35.73 4.26 -24.90
N SER A 1238 36.45 5.38 -25.01
CA SER A 1238 37.52 5.85 -24.11
C SER A 1238 37.06 6.46 -22.77
N LEU A 1239 35.86 6.12 -22.30
CA LEU A 1239 35.13 6.85 -21.23
C LEU A 1239 35.83 6.83 -19.84
N CYS A 1240 36.62 5.81 -19.50
CA CYS A 1240 37.18 5.63 -18.15
C CYS A 1240 38.69 5.95 -18.02
N GLN A 1241 39.35 6.53 -19.03
CA GLN A 1241 40.81 6.69 -18.99
C GLN A 1241 41.31 7.85 -18.10
N ASN A 1242 40.44 8.72 -17.58
CA ASN A 1242 40.84 9.93 -16.84
C ASN A 1242 40.15 10.13 -15.47
N SER A 1243 39.53 9.12 -14.86
CA SER A 1243 38.93 9.28 -13.53
C SER A 1243 39.99 9.29 -12.42
N LYS A 1244 40.56 10.47 -12.16
CA LYS A 1244 41.36 10.78 -10.97
C LYS A 1244 41.02 12.17 -10.46
#